data_AF-A0A7U9N5E0-F1
#
_entry.id   AF-A0A7U9N5E0-F1
#
_cell.length_a   1.000
_cell.length_b   1.000
_cell.length_c   1.000
_cell.angle_alpha   90.00
_cell.angle_beta   90.00
_cell.angle_gamma   90.00
#
_symmetry.space_group_name_H-M   'P 1'
#
loop_
_entity.id
_entity.type
_entity.pdbx_description
1 polymer ?
#
loop_
_entity_poly.entity_id
_entity_poly.type
_entity_poly.pdbx_seq_one_letter_code
_entity_poly.pdbx_strand_id
1 'polypeptide(L)'
;MGRKRRFSKLLLFAAMLSTIGAGVLGSVPLPVRAAEEKETYTVTFEAFEGTCETESVSVPKGESIILPDASCEGHYLYGWVDVVEEEGITVLYEIGVAGSEYTPEKDVCLQAHWKPNEGQEPEQDITVTYEARIGDTGYEELEEAFANAQAGDTITVLKDCCVSRTLEAAADNITLQSENADNPATISREEEFTGKDFYRTDLDNVLLGVEGSLIMRDIILDGGAELDGDFNNTGQTWDSPLVYVAGVCTVEEGTVFQNNYNTDHNDDNRSFRTAGAIHVAWGGEFAMTGGLIQHCYTNGAGGGIQAAKTSCVTITSGAVRECYAAVGGAMDFFGLTSVSGMTISDNKAWAAIVAVRGETTLSGCLIENNEVTGDAGTVSISEDSPVVMEGCTITGNHNKYTSAISYSGKDRTEPLTIRDCTIWGNTADDLYSGVTIDYMTKADLILDGKIVMEENAVAGGKAWDIRFYYQDATPVTLGADFESDSEFVMWGYDFAPGTLLVDATSNGKEVDASQFLWKTQNYRTEKRDGNIYLAEIPKTYCVSYDANNSPTGTSVMCSDPNLYTSEDAVTIMDREALFPLMGNIVNFGYDFTGWNTEPDGTGTDYAPGQETSLTGNLYLYAKWEEKEPVTLTYIYNDEEGRTDSAQVIPGANTAFPNASRKGYRLKGWYEDEELTVFAGSAGEKYYAPQEDAIYYAAWEKTEEAAVTCTITFDPNGGETVRKSITAEKDSKIILPICNKSGYEFLGWFLASDDSICAGQAGEEFTVQGDMTLKAHFEKKEAVKVTITFDTDGGKEAKPIRAAKGDTIRLPKTEKDGYNFLGWYTEKDGGILLGIPGSEMKAVKDMTAYALWEKEAVEDSDNGADPETCKVTFHAGKGTVKTKELTIIKGGSLYLPMPECEGYDFTGWYLDDALTQFAGAYHDAYRITKDTSFYAKWEKIKGDSSNNGDNTQDGDSSDETLNTYTIKYDANGGKTGNASVKVVKGGSVKLPGAEREGYIFKGWYTDRQVFIGTEGETYKPGRSISLYAKWEKADHQDSSTGNTNDKDNKNNSDKNGNTGGTVSGNSAGSPSDKNTETKTEGGNGNAGKGTEPVIQTGHASPFILLAALGLCGVVLAAASVLEGKKICP
;
A
#
# COMPACT_ATOMS: atom_id res chain seq x y z
N MET A 1 -76.29 6.38 8.12
CA MET A 1 -76.92 6.56 9.46
C MET A 1 -77.54 5.24 9.93
N GLY A 2 -77.76 5.05 11.24
CA GLY A 2 -78.88 4.20 11.72
C GLY A 2 -78.61 2.72 12.03
N ARG A 3 -78.04 2.45 13.22
CA ARG A 3 -77.93 1.13 13.87
C ARG A 3 -79.28 0.38 14.11
N LYS A 4 -79.17 -0.96 14.12
CA LYS A 4 -79.77 -1.98 15.04
C LYS A 4 -81.16 -2.64 14.79
N ARG A 5 -81.08 -3.99 14.71
CA ARG A 5 -82.08 -5.03 15.07
C ARG A 5 -82.76 -4.79 16.44
N ARG A 6 -83.98 -5.35 16.68
CA ARG A 6 -84.25 -6.50 17.59
C ARG A 6 -85.76 -6.75 17.97
N PHE A 7 -86.17 -8.04 17.94
CA PHE A 7 -87.07 -8.77 18.91
C PHE A 7 -88.60 -8.41 18.95
N SER A 8 -89.56 -9.24 19.39
CA SER A 8 -89.64 -10.67 19.84
C SER A 8 -91.12 -11.13 20.05
N LYS A 9 -91.39 -12.45 20.00
CA LYS A 9 -92.41 -13.29 20.73
C LYS A 9 -92.45 -14.68 20.06
N LEU A 10 -92.05 -15.84 20.59
CA LEU A 10 -91.94 -16.46 21.94
C LEU A 10 -93.21 -17.15 22.47
N LEU A 11 -93.31 -18.48 22.31
CA LEU A 11 -93.73 -19.47 23.35
C LEU A 11 -93.57 -20.95 22.89
N LEU A 12 -93.29 -21.85 23.85
CA LEU A 12 -92.98 -23.30 23.72
C LEU A 12 -94.29 -24.14 23.59
N PHE A 13 -94.35 -25.43 23.20
CA PHE A 13 -93.64 -26.69 23.58
C PHE A 13 -94.13 -27.85 22.63
N ALA A 14 -93.65 -29.11 22.55
CA ALA A 14 -92.52 -29.90 23.09
C ALA A 14 -92.42 -31.30 22.38
N ALA A 15 -91.27 -31.99 22.52
CA ALA A 15 -91.11 -33.46 22.70
C ALA A 15 -91.40 -34.45 21.52
N MET A 16 -90.86 -35.69 21.45
CA MET A 16 -89.69 -36.37 22.08
C MET A 16 -89.29 -37.66 21.31
N LEU A 17 -88.16 -38.28 21.68
CA LEU A 17 -87.70 -39.63 21.28
C LEU A 17 -88.45 -40.78 21.97
N SER A 18 -88.43 -41.96 21.31
CA SER A 18 -88.60 -43.35 21.85
C SER A 18 -89.92 -43.69 22.58
N THR A 19 -90.43 -44.93 22.69
CA THR A 19 -90.24 -46.28 22.09
C THR A 19 -91.46 -47.11 22.53
N ILE A 20 -91.95 -48.08 21.74
CA ILE A 20 -92.70 -49.28 22.17
C ILE A 20 -93.00 -50.13 20.91
N GLY A 21 -93.05 -51.46 21.03
CA GLY A 21 -93.53 -52.34 19.95
C GLY A 21 -94.65 -53.26 20.41
N ALA A 22 -95.60 -53.59 19.52
CA ALA A 22 -96.36 -54.85 19.47
C ALA A 22 -97.36 -54.91 18.30
N GLY A 23 -97.14 -55.85 17.37
CA GLY A 23 -98.13 -56.73 16.73
C GLY A 23 -99.17 -56.21 15.70
N VAL A 24 -99.10 -56.62 14.43
CA VAL A 24 -99.66 -57.82 13.70
C VAL A 24 -101.09 -57.66 13.12
N LEU A 25 -101.27 -58.19 11.89
CA LEU A 25 -102.49 -58.69 11.18
C LEU A 25 -103.19 -57.76 10.17
N GLY A 26 -103.31 -58.25 8.92
CA GLY A 26 -104.17 -57.70 7.85
C GLY A 26 -103.66 -58.02 6.44
N SER A 27 -104.16 -59.08 5.79
CA SER A 27 -103.53 -59.70 4.60
C SER A 27 -104.40 -59.63 3.32
N VAL A 28 -103.74 -59.67 2.13
CA VAL A 28 -104.26 -60.17 0.81
C VAL A 28 -105.25 -59.22 0.06
N PRO A 29 -105.34 -59.15 -1.30
CA PRO A 29 -104.73 -59.98 -2.38
C PRO A 29 -103.97 -59.25 -3.54
N LEU A 30 -103.19 -60.04 -4.30
CA LEU A 30 -102.76 -59.84 -5.72
C LEU A 30 -103.86 -60.36 -6.69
N PRO A 31 -103.82 -60.19 -8.05
CA PRO A 31 -102.73 -59.74 -8.93
C PRO A 31 -103.11 -58.77 -10.09
N VAL A 32 -102.12 -58.31 -10.88
CA VAL A 32 -102.01 -58.43 -12.36
C VAL A 32 -100.65 -57.87 -12.81
N ARG A 33 -100.03 -58.47 -13.83
CA ARG A 33 -98.72 -58.07 -14.39
C ARG A 33 -98.79 -56.72 -15.14
N ALA A 34 -97.93 -55.78 -14.72
CA ALA A 34 -97.26 -54.81 -15.58
C ALA A 34 -95.75 -54.85 -15.22
N ALA A 35 -94.86 -54.33 -16.06
CA ALA A 35 -93.41 -54.45 -15.85
C ALA A 35 -92.95 -53.69 -14.59
N GLU A 36 -91.97 -54.25 -13.87
CA GLU A 36 -91.26 -53.52 -12.82
C GLU A 36 -90.36 -52.47 -13.46
N GLU A 37 -90.73 -51.20 -13.33
CA GLU A 37 -89.76 -50.11 -13.42
C GLU A 37 -88.82 -50.27 -12.22
N LYS A 38 -87.60 -50.77 -12.46
CA LYS A 38 -86.52 -50.62 -11.47
C LYS A 38 -86.33 -49.12 -11.25
N GLU A 39 -86.15 -48.68 -10.01
CA GLU A 39 -85.62 -47.33 -9.77
C GLU A 39 -84.31 -47.21 -10.55
N THR A 40 -84.23 -46.25 -11.47
CA THR A 40 -83.01 -45.95 -12.24
C THR A 40 -82.49 -44.60 -11.82
N TYR A 41 -81.18 -44.50 -11.60
CA TYR A 41 -80.49 -43.22 -11.51
C TYR A 41 -80.02 -42.80 -12.89
N THR A 42 -80.16 -41.52 -13.22
CA THR A 42 -79.62 -40.95 -14.45
C THR A 42 -78.23 -40.40 -14.17
N VAL A 43 -77.24 -40.94 -14.87
CA VAL A 43 -75.90 -40.36 -14.95
C VAL A 43 -75.84 -39.55 -16.24
N THR A 44 -75.69 -38.25 -16.11
CA THR A 44 -75.46 -37.34 -17.25
C THR A 44 -73.97 -37.07 -17.37
N PHE A 45 -73.45 -37.03 -18.59
CA PHE A 45 -72.03 -36.83 -18.89
C PHE A 45 -71.85 -35.49 -19.59
N GLU A 46 -71.42 -34.48 -18.83
CA GLU A 46 -71.12 -33.15 -19.36
C GLU A 46 -69.63 -33.06 -19.72
N ALA A 47 -69.34 -33.22 -21.02
CA ALA A 47 -68.00 -33.09 -21.57
C ALA A 47 -67.51 -31.63 -21.67
N PHE A 48 -68.41 -30.65 -21.45
CA PHE A 48 -68.20 -29.21 -21.63
C PHE A 48 -67.62 -28.84 -23.00
N GLU A 49 -66.32 -28.58 -23.06
CA GLU A 49 -65.58 -28.14 -24.24
C GLU A 49 -65.20 -29.32 -25.16
N GLY A 50 -65.33 -30.55 -24.67
CA GLY A 50 -65.22 -31.78 -25.46
C GLY A 50 -66.56 -32.37 -25.90
N THR A 51 -66.48 -33.43 -26.69
CA THR A 51 -67.62 -34.25 -27.12
C THR A 51 -67.58 -35.63 -26.46
N CYS A 52 -68.71 -36.07 -25.88
CA CYS A 52 -68.95 -37.45 -25.48
C CYS A 52 -70.13 -38.00 -26.27
N GLU A 53 -69.99 -39.19 -26.89
CA GLU A 53 -71.09 -39.82 -27.64
C GLU A 53 -72.25 -40.30 -26.75
N THR A 54 -72.05 -40.34 -25.42
CA THR A 54 -73.00 -40.86 -24.44
C THR A 54 -73.44 -39.74 -23.49
N GLU A 55 -74.35 -38.86 -23.94
CA GLU A 55 -74.81 -37.69 -23.17
C GLU A 55 -75.43 -38.05 -21.80
N SER A 56 -76.17 -39.17 -21.72
CA SER A 56 -76.72 -39.69 -20.45
C SER A 56 -77.05 -41.18 -20.51
N VAL A 57 -77.02 -41.84 -19.36
CA VAL A 57 -77.42 -43.24 -19.19
C VAL A 57 -78.33 -43.39 -17.96
N SER A 58 -79.51 -44.00 -18.15
CA SER A 58 -80.37 -44.42 -17.05
C SER A 58 -79.91 -45.79 -16.53
N VAL A 59 -79.35 -45.82 -15.33
CA VAL A 59 -78.74 -46.99 -14.69
C VAL A 59 -79.66 -47.55 -13.62
N PRO A 60 -80.08 -48.83 -13.68
CA PRO A 60 -80.84 -49.43 -12.60
C PRO A 60 -80.08 -49.40 -11.27
N LYS A 61 -80.77 -49.04 -10.20
CA LYS A 61 -80.21 -48.87 -8.85
C LYS A 61 -79.47 -50.12 -8.37
N GLY A 62 -78.17 -49.97 -8.14
CA GLY A 62 -77.26 -51.06 -7.74
C GLY A 62 -76.62 -51.84 -8.89
N GLU A 63 -76.86 -51.44 -10.14
CA GLU A 63 -76.07 -51.87 -11.31
C GLU A 63 -75.06 -50.77 -11.68
N SER A 64 -73.94 -51.17 -12.29
CA SER A 64 -72.89 -50.26 -12.72
C SER A 64 -72.99 -49.93 -14.20
N ILE A 65 -72.42 -48.79 -14.59
CA ILE A 65 -72.04 -48.48 -15.97
C ILE A 65 -70.53 -48.46 -16.11
N ILE A 66 -70.06 -48.60 -17.35
CA ILE A 66 -68.70 -48.24 -17.72
C ILE A 66 -68.70 -46.76 -18.08
N LEU A 67 -67.83 -45.98 -17.44
CA LEU A 67 -67.68 -44.55 -17.75
C LEU A 67 -67.27 -44.39 -19.22
N PRO A 68 -67.99 -43.59 -20.02
CA PRO A 68 -67.72 -43.43 -21.44
C PRO A 68 -66.40 -42.69 -21.65
N ASP A 69 -65.85 -42.88 -22.84
CA ASP A 69 -64.76 -42.03 -23.33
C ASP A 69 -65.32 -40.70 -23.85
N ALA A 70 -64.48 -39.67 -23.88
CA ALA A 70 -64.81 -38.36 -24.44
C ALA A 70 -63.56 -37.73 -25.05
N SER A 71 -63.73 -36.97 -26.13
CA SER A 71 -62.66 -36.29 -26.84
C SER A 71 -62.83 -34.77 -26.77
N CYS A 72 -61.80 -34.07 -26.28
CA CYS A 72 -61.67 -32.62 -26.37
C CYS A 72 -60.44 -32.31 -27.23
N GLU A 73 -60.48 -31.26 -28.05
CA GLU A 73 -59.34 -30.91 -28.89
C GLU A 73 -58.18 -30.39 -28.02
N GLY A 74 -56.93 -30.74 -28.36
CA GLY A 74 -55.72 -30.43 -27.57
C GLY A 74 -55.55 -31.20 -26.25
N HIS A 75 -56.59 -31.84 -25.73
CA HIS A 75 -56.62 -32.45 -24.38
C HIS A 75 -56.92 -33.96 -24.42
N TYR A 76 -56.53 -34.69 -23.38
CA TYR A 76 -57.03 -36.03 -23.09
C TYR A 76 -57.93 -36.01 -21.85
N LEU A 77 -58.91 -36.92 -21.81
CA LEU A 77 -59.78 -37.09 -20.66
C LEU A 77 -58.97 -37.69 -19.49
N TYR A 78 -58.71 -36.89 -18.45
CA TYR A 78 -58.03 -37.37 -17.26
C TYR A 78 -58.98 -38.19 -16.37
N GLY A 79 -60.26 -37.81 -16.30
CA GLY A 79 -61.31 -38.60 -15.67
C GLY A 79 -62.65 -37.87 -15.58
N TRP A 80 -63.63 -38.49 -14.92
CA TRP A 80 -64.94 -37.92 -14.62
C TRP A 80 -65.03 -37.52 -13.14
N VAL A 81 -65.63 -36.36 -12.85
CA VAL A 81 -65.80 -35.80 -11.49
C VAL A 81 -67.27 -35.46 -11.18
N ASP A 82 -67.70 -35.66 -9.94
CA ASP A 82 -68.95 -35.12 -9.40
C ASP A 82 -68.65 -33.77 -8.72
N VAL A 83 -69.34 -32.71 -9.13
CA VAL A 83 -69.06 -31.33 -8.71
C VAL A 83 -70.13 -30.87 -7.75
N VAL A 84 -69.74 -30.59 -6.50
CA VAL A 84 -70.67 -30.22 -5.43
C VAL A 84 -70.26 -28.88 -4.82
N GLU A 85 -71.17 -27.90 -4.82
CA GLU A 85 -71.00 -26.66 -4.07
C GLU A 85 -71.49 -26.83 -2.62
N GLU A 86 -70.56 -26.70 -1.66
CA GLU A 86 -70.90 -26.64 -0.24
C GLU A 86 -70.35 -25.35 0.39
N GLU A 87 -71.21 -24.62 1.12
CA GLU A 87 -70.90 -23.37 1.83
C GLU A 87 -70.20 -22.26 1.01
N GLY A 88 -70.31 -22.29 -0.32
CA GLY A 88 -69.71 -21.32 -1.24
C GLY A 88 -68.32 -21.73 -1.75
N ILE A 89 -67.92 -22.99 -1.54
CA ILE A 89 -66.71 -23.60 -2.10
C ILE A 89 -67.14 -24.75 -3.02
N THR A 90 -66.63 -24.75 -4.25
CA THR A 90 -66.82 -25.85 -5.21
C THR A 90 -65.85 -26.98 -4.91
N VAL A 91 -66.34 -28.17 -4.60
CA VAL A 91 -65.54 -29.36 -4.29
C VAL A 91 -65.73 -30.39 -5.40
N LEU A 92 -64.61 -30.84 -5.97
CA LEU A 92 -64.55 -31.84 -7.04
C LEU A 92 -64.27 -33.23 -6.44
N TYR A 93 -65.17 -34.18 -6.64
CA TYR A 93 -64.98 -35.58 -6.24
C TYR A 93 -64.64 -36.43 -7.47
N GLU A 94 -63.41 -36.95 -7.54
CA GLU A 94 -63.00 -37.87 -8.63
C GLU A 94 -63.76 -39.19 -8.56
N ILE A 95 -64.42 -39.56 -9.66
CA ILE A 95 -65.25 -40.76 -9.78
C ILE A 95 -64.50 -41.89 -10.50
N GLY A 96 -63.78 -41.58 -11.58
CA GLY A 96 -62.96 -42.55 -12.31
C GLY A 96 -62.63 -42.15 -13.74
N VAL A 97 -61.70 -42.87 -14.36
CA VAL A 97 -61.28 -42.64 -15.76
C VAL A 97 -62.18 -43.37 -16.76
N ALA A 98 -62.18 -42.99 -18.03
CA ALA A 98 -62.90 -43.71 -19.08
C ALA A 98 -62.59 -45.21 -19.07
N GLY A 99 -63.61 -46.06 -19.24
CA GLY A 99 -63.50 -47.51 -19.10
C GLY A 99 -63.58 -48.04 -17.66
N SER A 100 -63.60 -47.19 -16.63
CA SER A 100 -63.82 -47.60 -15.24
C SER A 100 -65.28 -47.95 -14.98
N GLU A 101 -65.53 -48.88 -14.05
CA GLU A 101 -66.87 -49.26 -13.62
C GLU A 101 -67.38 -48.34 -12.49
N TYR A 102 -68.55 -47.72 -12.67
CA TYR A 102 -69.18 -46.79 -11.72
C TYR A 102 -70.62 -47.19 -11.40
N THR A 103 -70.95 -47.26 -10.11
CA THR A 103 -72.30 -47.54 -9.59
C THR A 103 -72.90 -46.25 -9.00
N PRO A 104 -73.87 -45.58 -9.65
CA PRO A 104 -74.47 -44.36 -9.10
C PRO A 104 -75.39 -44.66 -7.90
N GLU A 105 -75.31 -43.83 -6.86
CA GLU A 105 -76.19 -43.90 -5.68
C GLU A 105 -77.32 -42.85 -5.68
N LYS A 106 -77.25 -41.87 -6.60
CA LYS A 106 -78.18 -40.76 -6.85
C LYS A 106 -78.18 -40.43 -8.35
N ASP A 107 -79.15 -39.65 -8.81
CA ASP A 107 -78.99 -38.90 -10.07
C ASP A 107 -77.78 -37.96 -9.92
N VAL A 108 -76.90 -37.96 -10.91
CA VAL A 108 -75.62 -37.23 -10.84
C VAL A 108 -75.23 -36.72 -12.23
N CYS A 109 -74.70 -35.50 -12.27
CA CYS A 109 -74.04 -34.98 -13.45
C CYS A 109 -72.53 -35.13 -13.26
N LEU A 110 -71.90 -35.95 -14.09
CA LEU A 110 -70.46 -36.12 -14.09
C LEU A 110 -69.86 -35.21 -15.15
N GLN A 111 -68.89 -34.39 -14.72
CA GLN A 111 -68.22 -33.43 -15.57
C GLN A 111 -66.86 -34.00 -16.00
N ALA A 112 -66.47 -33.76 -17.24
CA ALA A 112 -65.18 -34.23 -17.76
C ALA A 112 -64.04 -33.36 -17.20
N HIS A 113 -63.06 -34.00 -16.55
CA HIS A 113 -61.82 -33.38 -16.10
C HIS A 113 -60.76 -33.63 -17.17
N TRP A 114 -60.41 -32.58 -17.91
CA TRP A 114 -59.46 -32.61 -19.01
C TRP A 114 -58.02 -32.32 -18.55
N LYS A 115 -57.02 -32.89 -19.22
CA LYS A 115 -55.62 -32.45 -19.13
C LYS A 115 -55.02 -32.28 -20.53
N PRO A 116 -54.14 -31.28 -20.75
CA PRO A 116 -53.50 -31.08 -22.03
C PRO A 116 -52.61 -32.28 -22.38
N ASN A 117 -52.50 -32.61 -23.67
CA ASN A 117 -51.59 -33.65 -24.14
C ASN A 117 -50.13 -33.23 -23.91
N GLU A 118 -49.33 -34.08 -23.26
CA GLU A 118 -47.91 -33.80 -23.02
C GLU A 118 -47.14 -33.66 -24.35
N GLY A 119 -46.65 -32.46 -24.65
CA GLY A 119 -45.77 -32.21 -25.81
C GLY A 119 -46.25 -31.18 -26.84
N GLN A 120 -47.33 -30.43 -26.58
CA GLN A 120 -47.64 -29.21 -27.33
C GLN A 120 -47.84 -28.03 -26.38
N GLU A 121 -47.18 -26.91 -26.68
CA GLU A 121 -47.53 -25.61 -26.11
C GLU A 121 -48.95 -25.21 -26.54
N PRO A 122 -49.69 -24.42 -25.74
CA PRO A 122 -51.04 -24.01 -26.08
C PRO A 122 -51.04 -22.89 -27.13
N GLU A 123 -51.25 -23.23 -28.41
CA GLU A 123 -51.71 -22.23 -29.39
C GLU A 123 -53.19 -21.92 -29.20
N GLN A 124 -53.42 -20.85 -28.42
CA GLN A 124 -54.52 -19.89 -28.55
C GLN A 124 -55.97 -20.41 -28.65
N ASP A 125 -56.73 -20.17 -27.58
CA ASP A 125 -57.97 -19.40 -27.77
C ASP A 125 -57.81 -18.05 -27.03
N ILE A 126 -57.50 -17.01 -27.81
CA ILE A 126 -57.28 -15.61 -27.40
C ILE A 126 -56.23 -15.44 -26.27
N THR A 127 -54.94 -15.41 -26.63
CA THR A 127 -53.88 -14.90 -25.74
C THR A 127 -54.07 -13.40 -25.48
N VAL A 128 -54.82 -13.07 -24.42
CA VAL A 128 -54.61 -11.82 -23.68
C VAL A 128 -53.57 -12.15 -22.61
N THR A 129 -52.34 -11.73 -22.86
CA THR A 129 -51.23 -11.99 -21.95
C THR A 129 -51.31 -10.99 -20.81
N TYR A 130 -52.03 -11.32 -19.74
CA TYR A 130 -52.03 -10.48 -18.55
C TYR A 130 -50.66 -10.54 -17.86
N GLU A 131 -49.99 -9.40 -17.79
CA GLU A 131 -48.65 -9.26 -17.20
C GLU A 131 -48.71 -8.60 -15.82
N ALA A 132 -49.83 -7.92 -15.53
CA ALA A 132 -50.07 -7.26 -14.27
C ALA A 132 -51.46 -7.56 -13.70
N ARG A 133 -51.61 -7.35 -12.39
CA ARG A 133 -52.89 -7.33 -11.68
C ARG A 133 -53.06 -6.03 -10.89
N ILE A 134 -54.15 -5.30 -11.14
CA ILE A 134 -54.64 -4.22 -10.27
C ILE A 134 -55.39 -4.83 -9.09
N GLY A 135 -54.88 -4.60 -7.88
CA GLY A 135 -55.44 -5.08 -6.62
C GLY A 135 -55.52 -6.61 -6.55
N ASP A 136 -56.64 -7.13 -6.03
CA ASP A 136 -56.84 -8.56 -5.82
C ASP A 136 -57.40 -9.30 -7.05
N THR A 137 -57.91 -8.60 -8.08
CA THR A 137 -58.77 -9.23 -9.12
C THR A 137 -58.67 -8.72 -10.55
N GLY A 138 -58.17 -7.51 -10.82
CA GLY A 138 -58.16 -6.94 -12.17
C GLY A 138 -56.91 -7.35 -12.94
N TYR A 139 -56.99 -8.28 -13.88
CA TYR A 139 -55.84 -8.72 -14.70
C TYR A 139 -55.78 -7.93 -16.01
N GLU A 140 -54.62 -7.35 -16.33
CA GLU A 140 -54.41 -6.43 -17.45
C GLU A 140 -52.99 -6.61 -18.05
N GLU A 141 -52.77 -6.20 -19.30
CA GLU A 141 -51.40 -5.96 -19.81
C GLU A 141 -50.77 -4.81 -18.99
N LEU A 142 -49.44 -4.81 -18.78
CA LEU A 142 -48.83 -3.86 -17.83
C LEU A 142 -49.11 -2.39 -18.19
N GLU A 143 -49.12 -2.06 -19.48
CA GLU A 143 -49.45 -0.72 -19.96
C GLU A 143 -50.92 -0.33 -19.75
N GLU A 144 -51.84 -1.29 -19.91
CA GLU A 144 -53.26 -1.09 -19.60
C GLU A 144 -53.45 -0.89 -18.10
N ALA A 145 -52.74 -1.67 -17.28
CA ALA A 145 -52.78 -1.56 -15.82
C ALA A 145 -52.38 -0.15 -15.35
N PHE A 146 -51.32 0.43 -15.93
CA PHE A 146 -50.93 1.81 -15.66
C PHE A 146 -51.97 2.83 -16.16
N ALA A 147 -52.58 2.62 -17.34
CA ALA A 147 -53.59 3.51 -17.89
C ALA A 147 -54.93 3.49 -17.11
N ASN A 148 -55.27 2.37 -16.49
CA ASN A 148 -56.51 2.17 -15.74
C ASN A 148 -56.36 2.44 -14.23
N ALA A 149 -55.14 2.41 -13.68
CA ALA A 149 -54.87 2.59 -12.26
C ALA A 149 -55.46 3.89 -11.68
N GLN A 150 -56.13 3.76 -10.54
CA GLN A 150 -56.73 4.85 -9.77
C GLN A 150 -55.95 5.10 -8.47
N ALA A 151 -56.18 6.27 -7.87
CA ALA A 151 -55.40 6.69 -6.70
C ALA A 151 -55.51 5.70 -5.52
N GLY A 152 -54.36 5.13 -5.11
CA GLY A 152 -54.26 4.10 -4.08
C GLY A 152 -54.21 2.65 -4.58
N ASP A 153 -54.27 2.41 -5.90
CA ASP A 153 -54.22 1.06 -6.46
C ASP A 153 -52.81 0.44 -6.40
N THR A 154 -52.76 -0.90 -6.39
CA THR A 154 -51.51 -1.68 -6.44
C THR A 154 -51.46 -2.48 -7.73
N ILE A 155 -50.45 -2.22 -8.56
CA ILE A 155 -50.11 -2.95 -9.78
C ILE A 155 -49.10 -4.03 -9.38
N THR A 156 -49.51 -5.29 -9.44
CA THR A 156 -48.65 -6.46 -9.17
C THR A 156 -48.23 -7.10 -10.49
N VAL A 157 -46.94 -7.05 -10.82
CA VAL A 157 -46.35 -7.64 -12.02
C VAL A 157 -46.13 -9.14 -11.78
N LEU A 158 -46.64 -9.98 -12.67
CA LEU A 158 -46.77 -11.42 -12.45
C LEU A 158 -45.58 -12.24 -12.96
N LYS A 159 -44.80 -11.66 -13.88
CA LYS A 159 -43.66 -12.29 -14.58
C LYS A 159 -42.85 -11.20 -15.29
N ASP A 160 -41.66 -11.57 -15.78
CA ASP A 160 -40.88 -10.70 -16.66
C ASP A 160 -41.69 -10.31 -17.92
N CYS A 161 -41.61 -9.04 -18.29
CA CYS A 161 -42.37 -8.44 -19.39
C CYS A 161 -41.59 -7.30 -20.07
N CYS A 162 -41.78 -7.16 -21.38
CA CYS A 162 -41.33 -6.00 -22.14
C CYS A 162 -42.53 -5.09 -22.41
N VAL A 163 -42.34 -3.78 -22.34
CA VAL A 163 -43.38 -2.80 -22.71
C VAL A 163 -43.02 -2.10 -24.01
N SER A 164 -44.05 -1.78 -24.80
CA SER A 164 -43.96 -1.12 -26.11
C SER A 164 -43.97 0.41 -26.01
N ARG A 165 -44.38 0.97 -24.86
CA ARG A 165 -44.42 2.43 -24.59
C ARG A 165 -44.19 2.77 -23.12
N THR A 166 -43.95 4.06 -22.84
CA THR A 166 -43.78 4.59 -21.48
C THR A 166 -44.95 4.21 -20.57
N LEU A 167 -44.62 3.66 -19.40
CA LEU A 167 -45.55 3.48 -18.29
C LEU A 167 -45.74 4.82 -17.56
N GLU A 168 -46.99 5.27 -17.41
CA GLU A 168 -47.30 6.59 -16.84
C GLU A 168 -48.03 6.48 -15.50
N ALA A 169 -47.32 6.70 -14.38
CA ALA A 169 -47.93 6.84 -13.07
C ALA A 169 -48.54 8.26 -12.92
N ALA A 170 -49.73 8.44 -13.50
CA ALA A 170 -50.45 9.72 -13.49
C ALA A 170 -51.37 9.93 -12.27
N ALA A 171 -51.72 8.86 -11.55
CA ALA A 171 -52.54 8.90 -10.33
C ALA A 171 -51.68 8.94 -9.05
N ASP A 172 -52.30 9.34 -7.93
CA ASP A 172 -51.62 9.45 -6.63
C ASP A 172 -51.64 8.15 -5.82
N ASN A 173 -50.51 7.77 -5.24
CA ASN A 173 -50.31 6.61 -4.36
C ASN A 173 -50.49 5.26 -5.06
N ILE A 174 -50.06 5.16 -6.32
CA ILE A 174 -49.91 3.86 -6.98
C ILE A 174 -48.78 3.08 -6.32
N THR A 175 -48.94 1.77 -6.15
CA THR A 175 -47.84 0.87 -5.76
C THR A 175 -47.54 -0.09 -6.91
N LEU A 176 -46.28 -0.18 -7.34
CA LEU A 176 -45.77 -1.18 -8.28
C LEU A 176 -44.93 -2.20 -7.52
N GLN A 177 -45.21 -3.49 -7.74
CA GLN A 177 -44.51 -4.60 -7.08
C GLN A 177 -44.51 -5.86 -7.95
N SER A 178 -43.59 -6.81 -7.71
CA SER A 178 -43.72 -8.18 -8.23
C SER A 178 -44.74 -9.00 -7.39
N GLU A 179 -45.29 -10.07 -7.97
CA GLU A 179 -46.02 -11.11 -7.20
C GLU A 179 -45.08 -11.90 -6.29
N ASN A 180 -43.81 -12.05 -6.67
CA ASN A 180 -42.80 -12.78 -5.90
C ASN A 180 -41.63 -11.88 -5.51
N ALA A 181 -41.53 -11.53 -4.22
CA ALA A 181 -40.44 -10.71 -3.70
C ALA A 181 -39.08 -11.43 -3.64
N ASP A 182 -39.07 -12.77 -3.55
CA ASP A 182 -37.82 -13.56 -3.58
C ASP A 182 -37.26 -13.70 -5.02
N ASN A 183 -38.08 -13.43 -6.04
CA ASN A 183 -37.66 -13.35 -7.44
C ASN A 183 -38.46 -12.23 -8.15
N PRO A 184 -38.08 -10.96 -7.94
CA PRO A 184 -38.72 -9.81 -8.57
C PRO A 184 -38.84 -9.93 -10.09
N ALA A 185 -40.02 -9.58 -10.62
CA ALA A 185 -40.24 -9.49 -12.06
C ALA A 185 -39.46 -8.33 -12.68
N THR A 186 -39.02 -8.52 -13.92
CA THR A 186 -38.28 -7.55 -14.73
C THR A 186 -39.20 -6.86 -15.72
N ILE A 187 -39.17 -5.53 -15.73
CA ILE A 187 -39.79 -4.68 -16.75
C ILE A 187 -38.68 -4.09 -17.62
N SER A 188 -38.73 -4.34 -18.92
CA SER A 188 -37.80 -3.80 -19.91
C SER A 188 -38.53 -3.17 -21.10
N ARG A 189 -37.77 -2.56 -22.02
CA ARG A 189 -38.30 -1.93 -23.25
C ARG A 189 -38.17 -2.88 -24.43
N GLU A 190 -39.20 -2.90 -25.29
CA GLU A 190 -39.14 -3.60 -26.59
C GLU A 190 -38.21 -2.90 -27.60
N GLU A 191 -37.83 -3.59 -28.69
CA GLU A 191 -36.96 -3.04 -29.74
C GLU A 191 -37.61 -1.87 -30.52
N GLU A 192 -38.94 -1.86 -30.65
CA GLU A 192 -39.72 -0.78 -31.29
C GLU A 192 -40.44 0.13 -30.27
N PHE A 193 -39.77 0.43 -29.14
CA PHE A 193 -40.35 1.25 -28.06
C PHE A 193 -40.80 2.65 -28.50
N THR A 194 -41.99 3.05 -28.05
CA THR A 194 -42.62 4.36 -28.29
C THR A 194 -42.78 5.12 -26.98
N GLY A 195 -41.76 5.86 -26.56
CA GLY A 195 -41.78 6.62 -25.32
C GLY A 195 -42.50 7.97 -25.41
N LYS A 196 -42.57 8.64 -24.26
CA LYS A 196 -43.20 9.96 -24.09
C LYS A 196 -42.16 11.04 -23.77
N ASP A 197 -42.18 12.11 -24.56
CA ASP A 197 -41.39 13.32 -24.33
C ASP A 197 -41.85 14.09 -23.07
N PHE A 198 -41.14 13.88 -21.97
CA PHE A 198 -41.33 14.62 -20.72
C PHE A 198 -40.60 15.97 -20.64
N TYR A 199 -39.71 16.28 -21.59
CA TYR A 199 -38.83 17.46 -21.54
C TYR A 199 -39.21 18.54 -22.56
N ARG A 200 -40.20 18.27 -23.43
CA ARG A 200 -40.70 19.12 -24.54
C ARG A 200 -39.69 19.26 -25.70
N THR A 201 -38.91 18.21 -25.93
CA THR A 201 -37.89 18.08 -26.98
C THR A 201 -37.72 16.60 -27.37
N ASP A 202 -38.61 16.06 -28.21
CA ASP A 202 -38.46 14.82 -28.99
C ASP A 202 -37.67 13.69 -28.27
N LEU A 203 -38.11 13.35 -27.04
CA LEU A 203 -37.42 12.44 -26.10
C LEU A 203 -38.25 11.17 -25.90
N ASP A 204 -38.07 10.23 -26.82
CA ASP A 204 -39.05 9.20 -27.11
C ASP A 204 -38.76 7.84 -26.43
N ASN A 205 -38.04 7.78 -25.30
CA ASN A 205 -37.57 6.49 -24.74
C ASN A 205 -37.64 6.25 -23.20
N VAL A 206 -38.20 7.17 -22.39
CA VAL A 206 -38.31 6.94 -20.93
C VAL A 206 -39.18 5.71 -20.64
N LEU A 207 -38.68 4.74 -19.87
CA LEU A 207 -39.45 3.53 -19.52
C LEU A 207 -40.63 3.85 -18.58
N LEU A 208 -40.39 4.61 -17.51
CA LEU A 208 -41.38 4.91 -16.47
C LEU A 208 -41.42 6.41 -16.13
N GLY A 209 -42.57 7.05 -16.34
CA GLY A 209 -42.81 8.45 -15.99
C GLY A 209 -43.75 8.59 -14.79
N VAL A 210 -43.36 9.36 -13.78
CA VAL A 210 -44.15 9.62 -12.57
C VAL A 210 -44.63 11.07 -12.57
N GLU A 211 -45.92 11.29 -12.86
CA GLU A 211 -46.58 12.62 -12.79
C GLU A 211 -47.40 12.79 -11.50
N GLY A 212 -48.03 11.72 -10.99
CA GLY A 212 -48.78 11.66 -9.73
C GLY A 212 -47.88 11.23 -8.57
N SER A 213 -48.19 10.09 -7.93
CA SER A 213 -47.22 9.45 -7.04
C SER A 213 -47.18 7.93 -7.11
N LEU A 214 -45.96 7.40 -7.05
CA LEU A 214 -45.64 5.98 -7.23
C LEU A 214 -44.73 5.48 -6.10
N ILE A 215 -45.05 4.30 -5.58
CA ILE A 215 -44.21 3.51 -4.68
C ILE A 215 -43.75 2.28 -5.44
N MET A 216 -42.44 2.01 -5.50
CA MET A 216 -41.85 0.80 -6.05
C MET A 216 -41.25 -0.05 -4.93
N ARG A 217 -41.51 -1.36 -4.97
CA ARG A 217 -40.92 -2.39 -4.09
C ARG A 217 -40.72 -3.66 -4.91
N ASP A 218 -39.73 -4.47 -4.58
CA ASP A 218 -39.62 -5.84 -5.12
C ASP A 218 -39.82 -5.96 -6.65
N ILE A 219 -39.19 -5.07 -7.44
CA ILE A 219 -39.36 -5.00 -8.91
C ILE A 219 -38.05 -4.57 -9.60
N ILE A 220 -37.75 -5.11 -10.78
CA ILE A 220 -36.55 -4.76 -11.57
C ILE A 220 -36.97 -3.91 -12.77
N LEU A 221 -36.33 -2.76 -12.96
CA LEU A 221 -36.37 -1.99 -14.21
C LEU A 221 -35.04 -2.16 -14.94
N ASP A 222 -35.08 -2.72 -16.14
CA ASP A 222 -33.89 -3.08 -16.91
C ASP A 222 -33.84 -2.34 -18.26
N GLY A 223 -32.69 -1.76 -18.58
CA GLY A 223 -32.45 -1.04 -19.82
C GLY A 223 -31.81 -1.87 -20.95
N GLY A 224 -31.54 -3.16 -20.75
CA GLY A 224 -31.00 -4.08 -21.75
C GLY A 224 -29.56 -3.83 -22.19
N ALA A 225 -28.81 -2.96 -21.51
CA ALA A 225 -27.39 -2.71 -21.79
C ALA A 225 -26.50 -3.86 -21.27
N GLU A 226 -25.41 -4.11 -21.98
CA GLU A 226 -24.39 -5.10 -21.61
C GLU A 226 -23.06 -4.35 -21.47
N LEU A 227 -22.71 -3.96 -20.25
CA LEU A 227 -21.52 -3.16 -19.96
C LEU A 227 -20.31 -4.04 -19.61
N ASP A 228 -19.15 -3.73 -20.19
CA ASP A 228 -17.85 -4.19 -19.68
C ASP A 228 -17.28 -3.25 -18.59
N GLY A 229 -16.14 -3.62 -18.00
CA GLY A 229 -15.49 -2.83 -16.94
C GLY A 229 -14.88 -1.49 -17.39
N ASP A 230 -14.79 -1.24 -18.70
CA ASP A 230 -14.46 0.07 -19.28
C ASP A 230 -15.72 0.86 -19.70
N PHE A 231 -16.91 0.34 -19.34
CA PHE A 231 -18.24 0.87 -19.69
C PHE A 231 -18.55 0.88 -21.20
N ASN A 232 -17.93 0.00 -21.98
CA ASN A 232 -18.36 -0.23 -23.37
C ASN A 232 -19.64 -1.07 -23.37
N ASN A 233 -20.62 -0.69 -24.21
CA ASN A 233 -21.90 -1.37 -24.31
C ASN A 233 -21.99 -2.29 -25.55
N THR A 234 -22.42 -3.55 -25.37
CA THR A 234 -22.82 -4.46 -26.47
C THR A 234 -24.33 -4.67 -26.60
N GLY A 235 -25.11 -4.22 -25.61
CA GLY A 235 -26.55 -4.38 -25.54
C GLY A 235 -27.36 -3.18 -26.08
N GLN A 236 -28.59 -3.04 -25.59
CA GLN A 236 -29.51 -1.96 -25.95
C GLN A 236 -28.98 -0.58 -25.55
N THR A 237 -29.43 0.45 -26.25
CA THR A 237 -28.99 1.84 -26.10
C THR A 237 -30.20 2.77 -26.20
N TRP A 238 -30.26 3.76 -25.31
CA TRP A 238 -31.37 4.69 -25.16
C TRP A 238 -30.85 6.13 -25.04
N ASP A 239 -31.68 7.13 -25.24
CA ASP A 239 -31.35 8.56 -25.06
C ASP A 239 -31.98 9.16 -23.77
N SER A 240 -32.32 8.29 -22.82
CA SER A 240 -33.13 8.64 -21.65
C SER A 240 -32.85 7.77 -20.41
N PRO A 241 -33.19 8.26 -19.20
CA PRO A 241 -33.19 7.47 -17.98
C PRO A 241 -34.27 6.38 -17.98
N LEU A 242 -34.14 5.39 -17.09
CA LEU A 242 -35.21 4.42 -16.81
C LEU A 242 -36.45 5.12 -16.23
N VAL A 243 -36.25 6.03 -15.26
CA VAL A 243 -37.33 6.71 -14.56
C VAL A 243 -37.21 8.23 -14.64
N TYR A 244 -38.32 8.89 -14.96
CA TYR A 244 -38.47 10.34 -14.85
C TYR A 244 -39.51 10.70 -13.78
N VAL A 245 -39.13 11.53 -12.81
CA VAL A 245 -39.97 11.86 -11.64
C VAL A 245 -40.33 13.35 -11.66
N ALA A 246 -41.55 13.67 -12.09
CA ALA A 246 -42.13 15.01 -12.01
C ALA A 246 -43.08 15.20 -10.82
N GLY A 247 -43.72 14.11 -10.36
CA GLY A 247 -44.51 14.04 -9.14
C GLY A 247 -43.68 13.53 -7.96
N VAL A 248 -44.22 12.56 -7.21
CA VAL A 248 -43.56 11.96 -6.02
C VAL A 248 -43.25 10.48 -6.28
N CYS A 249 -41.99 10.08 -6.15
CA CYS A 249 -41.57 8.68 -6.31
C CYS A 249 -40.89 8.16 -5.03
N THR A 250 -41.32 6.99 -4.55
CA THR A 250 -40.71 6.29 -3.40
C THR A 250 -40.19 4.93 -3.86
N VAL A 251 -38.92 4.65 -3.57
CA VAL A 251 -38.27 3.37 -3.80
C VAL A 251 -38.05 2.67 -2.47
N GLU A 252 -38.56 1.45 -2.34
CA GLU A 252 -38.35 0.56 -1.20
C GLU A 252 -37.39 -0.58 -1.55
N GLU A 253 -37.09 -1.42 -0.55
CA GLU A 253 -36.23 -2.60 -0.69
C GLU A 253 -36.76 -3.57 -1.78
N GLY A 254 -35.87 -4.43 -2.29
CA GLY A 254 -36.16 -5.33 -3.42
C GLY A 254 -36.24 -4.65 -4.80
N THR A 255 -36.34 -3.31 -4.87
CA THR A 255 -36.32 -2.58 -6.15
C THR A 255 -34.91 -2.50 -6.75
N VAL A 256 -34.76 -2.81 -8.04
CA VAL A 256 -33.50 -2.69 -8.77
C VAL A 256 -33.68 -1.85 -10.04
N PHE A 257 -32.77 -0.92 -10.30
CA PHE A 257 -32.65 -0.20 -11.57
C PHE A 257 -31.32 -0.59 -12.19
N GLN A 258 -31.31 -1.16 -13.39
CA GLN A 258 -30.06 -1.67 -13.95
C GLN A 258 -29.93 -1.58 -15.46
N ASN A 259 -28.69 -1.78 -15.91
CA ASN A 259 -28.36 -2.07 -17.30
C ASN A 259 -28.91 -1.00 -18.27
N ASN A 260 -28.82 0.29 -17.95
CA ASN A 260 -29.29 1.35 -18.85
C ASN A 260 -28.12 2.12 -19.45
N TYR A 261 -28.05 2.15 -20.78
CA TYR A 261 -27.06 2.94 -21.51
C TYR A 261 -27.71 4.19 -22.11
N ASN A 262 -27.61 5.31 -21.41
CA ASN A 262 -28.15 6.59 -21.84
C ASN A 262 -27.10 7.39 -22.65
N THR A 263 -27.34 7.62 -23.93
CA THR A 263 -26.46 8.43 -24.80
C THR A 263 -26.58 9.94 -24.60
N ASP A 264 -27.49 10.40 -23.73
CA ASP A 264 -28.08 11.74 -23.72
C ASP A 264 -28.79 12.13 -25.03
N HIS A 265 -29.73 13.06 -24.90
CA HIS A 265 -30.27 13.79 -26.04
C HIS A 265 -29.41 15.02 -26.38
N ASN A 266 -29.12 15.19 -27.67
CA ASN A 266 -28.33 16.30 -28.21
C ASN A 266 -28.98 16.87 -29.48
N ASP A 267 -29.74 17.96 -29.32
CA ASP A 267 -30.18 18.83 -30.43
C ASP A 267 -29.04 19.81 -30.80
N ASP A 268 -29.04 20.31 -32.04
CA ASP A 268 -28.04 21.21 -32.65
C ASP A 268 -27.75 22.50 -31.82
N ASN A 269 -28.58 22.81 -30.81
CA ASN A 269 -28.39 23.94 -29.90
C ASN A 269 -28.26 23.59 -28.41
N ARG A 270 -28.53 22.35 -27.95
CA ARG A 270 -28.53 22.00 -26.51
C ARG A 270 -28.43 20.49 -26.27
N SER A 271 -27.48 20.10 -25.43
CA SER A 271 -27.46 18.78 -24.76
C SER A 271 -28.28 18.87 -23.48
N PHE A 272 -29.26 17.97 -23.33
CA PHE A 272 -29.99 17.76 -22.10
C PHE A 272 -29.30 16.63 -21.34
N ARG A 273 -28.42 17.01 -20.41
CA ARG A 273 -27.70 16.03 -19.60
C ARG A 273 -28.65 15.36 -18.62
N THR A 274 -28.88 14.07 -18.83
CA THR A 274 -29.87 13.24 -18.14
C THR A 274 -29.22 12.08 -17.37
N ALA A 275 -29.98 11.49 -16.45
CA ALA A 275 -29.49 10.43 -15.57
C ALA A 275 -29.32 9.09 -16.29
N GLY A 276 -28.45 8.23 -15.78
CA GLY A 276 -28.39 6.84 -16.23
C GLY A 276 -29.56 6.01 -15.71
N ALA A 277 -30.00 6.16 -14.45
CA ALA A 277 -31.17 5.44 -13.93
C ALA A 277 -32.38 6.36 -13.67
N ILE A 278 -32.24 7.36 -12.79
CA ILE A 278 -33.38 8.13 -12.25
C ILE A 278 -33.13 9.63 -12.40
N HIS A 279 -33.99 10.32 -13.14
CA HIS A 279 -33.98 11.78 -13.24
C HIS A 279 -35.16 12.39 -12.47
N VAL A 280 -34.87 13.11 -11.38
CA VAL A 280 -35.86 13.86 -10.59
C VAL A 280 -35.96 15.27 -11.15
N ALA A 281 -37.14 15.61 -11.67
CA ALA A 281 -37.41 16.85 -12.38
C ALA A 281 -37.60 18.05 -11.44
N TRP A 282 -37.81 19.23 -12.03
CA TRP A 282 -38.02 20.48 -11.31
C TRP A 282 -39.31 20.43 -10.47
N GLY A 283 -39.17 20.42 -9.15
CA GLY A 283 -40.30 20.30 -8.23
C GLY A 283 -40.76 18.86 -7.96
N GLY A 284 -40.10 17.86 -8.55
CA GLY A 284 -40.33 16.45 -8.22
C GLY A 284 -39.73 16.09 -6.85
N GLU A 285 -40.33 15.10 -6.19
CA GLU A 285 -39.87 14.57 -4.91
C GLU A 285 -39.49 13.09 -5.08
N PHE A 286 -38.31 12.71 -4.58
CA PHE A 286 -37.82 11.34 -4.63
C PHE A 286 -37.39 10.86 -3.24
N ALA A 287 -37.89 9.70 -2.84
CA ALA A 287 -37.53 9.01 -1.61
C ALA A 287 -36.97 7.62 -1.91
N MET A 288 -35.95 7.20 -1.15
CA MET A 288 -35.37 5.85 -1.28
C MET A 288 -35.03 5.29 0.10
N THR A 289 -35.62 4.14 0.43
CA THR A 289 -35.48 3.46 1.74
C THR A 289 -34.87 2.06 1.61
N GLY A 290 -34.16 1.82 0.52
CA GLY A 290 -33.64 0.53 0.10
C GLY A 290 -33.52 0.49 -1.43
N GLY A 291 -33.15 -0.66 -1.97
CA GLY A 291 -33.00 -0.87 -3.41
C GLY A 291 -31.59 -0.58 -3.93
N LEU A 292 -31.39 -0.91 -5.22
CA LEU A 292 -30.09 -0.99 -5.88
C LEU A 292 -30.14 -0.31 -7.24
N ILE A 293 -29.13 0.50 -7.55
CA ILE A 293 -28.89 1.04 -8.89
C ILE A 293 -27.53 0.52 -9.35
N GLN A 294 -27.47 -0.15 -10.51
CA GLN A 294 -26.23 -0.75 -11.01
C GLN A 294 -26.09 -0.78 -12.54
N HIS A 295 -24.87 -0.80 -13.06
CA HIS A 295 -24.62 -0.90 -14.51
C HIS A 295 -25.38 0.15 -15.34
N CYS A 296 -25.49 1.38 -14.82
CA CYS A 296 -26.13 2.49 -15.52
C CYS A 296 -25.08 3.48 -16.03
N TYR A 297 -25.14 3.79 -17.32
CA TYR A 297 -24.27 4.72 -18.01
C TYR A 297 -25.05 5.95 -18.46
N THR A 298 -24.44 7.13 -18.36
CA THR A 298 -24.90 8.32 -19.10
C THR A 298 -23.75 9.14 -19.68
N ASN A 299 -23.92 9.67 -20.89
CA ASN A 299 -23.07 10.77 -21.39
C ASN A 299 -23.28 12.08 -20.60
N GLY A 300 -24.36 12.16 -19.82
CA GLY A 300 -24.83 13.36 -19.14
C GLY A 300 -24.38 13.49 -17.70
N ALA A 301 -25.35 13.44 -16.79
CA ALA A 301 -25.08 13.68 -15.38
C ALA A 301 -25.96 12.82 -14.46
N GLY A 302 -25.37 12.27 -13.40
CA GLY A 302 -26.04 11.34 -12.49
C GLY A 302 -26.17 9.94 -13.08
N GLY A 303 -25.08 9.16 -13.10
CA GLY A 303 -25.07 7.81 -13.69
C GLY A 303 -26.07 6.87 -13.00
N GLY A 304 -26.26 7.02 -11.70
CA GLY A 304 -27.45 6.56 -11.01
C GLY A 304 -28.55 7.63 -11.01
N ILE A 305 -28.41 8.64 -10.15
CA ILE A 305 -29.47 9.61 -9.83
C ILE A 305 -29.05 11.02 -10.23
N GLN A 306 -29.93 11.74 -10.93
CA GLN A 306 -29.82 13.18 -11.14
C GLN A 306 -31.03 13.89 -10.52
N ALA A 307 -30.81 14.98 -9.79
CA ALA A 307 -31.88 15.76 -9.18
C ALA A 307 -31.81 17.21 -9.62
N ALA A 308 -32.83 17.68 -10.33
CA ALA A 308 -32.88 18.99 -10.94
C ALA A 308 -33.10 20.13 -9.93
N LYS A 309 -32.99 21.37 -10.39
CA LYS A 309 -33.16 22.54 -9.52
C LYS A 309 -34.59 22.57 -8.96
N THR A 310 -34.72 22.85 -7.66
CA THR A 310 -35.96 22.80 -6.87
C THR A 310 -36.61 21.44 -6.70
N SER A 311 -35.93 20.32 -6.99
CA SER A 311 -36.38 18.99 -6.54
C SER A 311 -36.11 18.79 -5.04
N CYS A 312 -36.72 17.75 -4.46
CA CYS A 312 -36.42 17.25 -3.12
C CYS A 312 -36.00 15.78 -3.18
N VAL A 313 -34.89 15.40 -2.55
CA VAL A 313 -34.36 14.02 -2.50
C VAL A 313 -34.13 13.61 -1.05
N THR A 314 -34.70 12.48 -0.64
CA THR A 314 -34.49 11.89 0.70
C THR A 314 -34.17 10.41 0.58
N ILE A 315 -32.91 10.04 0.79
CA ILE A 315 -32.44 8.65 0.80
C ILE A 315 -32.06 8.27 2.23
N THR A 316 -32.49 7.11 2.72
CA THR A 316 -32.18 6.60 4.08
C THR A 316 -31.36 5.32 4.08
N SER A 317 -31.28 4.64 2.94
CA SER A 317 -30.49 3.43 2.69
C SER A 317 -30.55 3.10 1.19
N GLY A 318 -29.66 2.21 0.73
CA GLY A 318 -29.60 1.73 -0.65
C GLY A 318 -28.17 1.68 -1.17
N ALA A 319 -28.01 1.31 -2.45
CA ALA A 319 -26.71 1.31 -3.11
C ALA A 319 -26.77 1.85 -4.55
N VAL A 320 -25.72 2.56 -4.96
CA VAL A 320 -25.40 2.88 -6.36
C VAL A 320 -24.00 2.35 -6.64
N ARG A 321 -23.87 1.41 -7.58
CA ARG A 321 -22.57 0.80 -7.91
C ARG A 321 -22.37 0.61 -9.39
N GLU A 322 -21.11 0.56 -9.83
CA GLU A 322 -20.77 0.19 -11.21
C GLU A 322 -21.56 1.06 -12.23
N CYS A 323 -21.75 2.34 -11.91
CA CYS A 323 -22.36 3.34 -12.79
C CYS A 323 -21.31 4.30 -13.37
N TYR A 324 -21.63 4.89 -14.52
CA TYR A 324 -20.79 5.90 -15.18
C TYR A 324 -21.58 7.16 -15.55
N ALA A 325 -20.94 8.32 -15.38
CA ALA A 325 -21.38 9.57 -15.98
C ALA A 325 -20.23 10.51 -16.34
N ALA A 326 -20.44 11.41 -17.30
CA ALA A 326 -19.52 12.53 -17.51
C ALA A 326 -19.45 13.45 -16.27
N VAL A 327 -20.56 13.63 -15.53
CA VAL A 327 -20.57 14.35 -14.24
C VAL A 327 -21.47 13.65 -13.24
N GLY A 328 -21.00 13.37 -12.03
CA GLY A 328 -21.81 12.64 -11.04
C GLY A 328 -21.97 11.17 -11.43
N GLY A 329 -20.88 10.40 -11.46
CA GLY A 329 -20.85 8.98 -11.85
C GLY A 329 -21.89 8.14 -11.12
N ALA A 330 -22.13 8.44 -9.85
CA ALA A 330 -23.29 7.97 -9.11
C ALA A 330 -24.42 9.03 -9.09
N MET A 331 -24.10 10.28 -8.75
CA MET A 331 -25.10 11.30 -8.36
C MET A 331 -24.75 12.73 -8.81
N ASP A 332 -25.73 13.50 -9.31
CA ASP A 332 -25.61 14.97 -9.50
C ASP A 332 -26.86 15.70 -8.96
N PHE A 333 -26.66 16.54 -7.93
CA PHE A 333 -27.74 17.14 -7.12
C PHE A 333 -27.78 18.67 -7.20
N PHE A 334 -28.84 19.22 -7.80
CA PHE A 334 -29.15 20.66 -7.85
C PHE A 334 -30.30 21.08 -6.91
N GLY A 335 -31.03 20.11 -6.35
CA GLY A 335 -32.16 20.30 -5.42
C GLY A 335 -31.77 20.18 -3.96
N LEU A 336 -32.76 20.26 -3.07
CA LEU A 336 -32.59 19.98 -1.64
C LEU A 336 -32.42 18.47 -1.45
N THR A 337 -31.31 18.05 -0.85
CA THR A 337 -30.91 16.64 -0.82
C THR A 337 -30.49 16.19 0.58
N SER A 338 -31.03 15.06 1.02
CA SER A 338 -30.58 14.34 2.22
C SER A 338 -30.31 12.89 1.84
N VAL A 339 -29.06 12.42 2.03
CA VAL A 339 -28.66 11.03 1.79
C VAL A 339 -28.10 10.45 3.08
N SER A 340 -28.68 9.35 3.54
CA SER A 340 -28.29 8.64 4.74
C SER A 340 -28.02 7.17 4.44
N GLY A 341 -26.98 6.60 5.07
CA GLY A 341 -26.74 5.15 5.12
C GLY A 341 -26.54 4.46 3.76
N MET A 342 -26.19 5.23 2.72
CA MET A 342 -26.10 4.74 1.35
C MET A 342 -24.67 4.31 0.99
N THR A 343 -24.55 3.22 0.23
CA THR A 343 -23.28 2.76 -0.34
C THR A 343 -23.13 3.25 -1.78
N ILE A 344 -21.97 3.83 -2.08
CA ILE A 344 -21.60 4.37 -3.39
C ILE A 344 -20.25 3.75 -3.75
N SER A 345 -20.25 2.63 -4.49
CA SER A 345 -19.04 1.84 -4.75
C SER A 345 -18.75 1.62 -6.23
N ASP A 346 -17.46 1.55 -6.60
CA ASP A 346 -17.02 1.06 -7.91
C ASP A 346 -17.60 1.86 -9.11
N ASN A 347 -18.05 3.10 -8.89
CA ASN A 347 -18.55 3.98 -9.93
C ASN A 347 -17.40 4.75 -10.59
N LYS A 348 -17.61 5.16 -11.84
CA LYS A 348 -16.61 5.90 -12.62
C LYS A 348 -17.16 7.21 -13.13
N ALA A 349 -16.33 8.25 -13.18
CA ALA A 349 -16.73 9.53 -13.74
C ALA A 349 -15.60 10.23 -14.48
N TRP A 350 -16.00 11.14 -15.37
CA TRP A 350 -15.08 12.18 -15.81
C TRP A 350 -14.91 13.27 -14.74
N ALA A 351 -15.98 13.94 -14.29
CA ALA A 351 -15.84 15.04 -13.34
C ALA A 351 -15.89 14.64 -11.85
N ALA A 352 -16.91 13.92 -11.39
CA ALA A 352 -17.13 13.65 -9.96
C ALA A 352 -18.02 12.42 -9.78
N ILE A 353 -17.97 11.74 -8.63
CA ILE A 353 -18.88 10.62 -8.33
C ILE A 353 -20.18 11.14 -7.73
N VAL A 354 -20.07 12.03 -6.74
CA VAL A 354 -21.18 12.77 -6.12
C VAL A 354 -20.96 14.25 -6.37
N ALA A 355 -21.72 14.82 -7.32
CA ALA A 355 -21.72 16.25 -7.62
C ALA A 355 -22.80 16.97 -6.82
N VAL A 356 -22.40 18.02 -6.09
CA VAL A 356 -23.22 18.77 -5.14
C VAL A 356 -23.30 20.23 -5.55
N ARG A 357 -24.51 20.66 -5.94
CA ARG A 357 -24.83 21.99 -6.50
C ARG A 357 -26.04 22.64 -5.82
N GLY A 358 -26.56 22.02 -4.77
CA GLY A 358 -27.64 22.52 -3.92
C GLY A 358 -27.41 22.13 -2.47
N GLU A 359 -28.29 22.58 -1.58
CA GLU A 359 -28.26 22.23 -0.15
C GLU A 359 -28.31 20.72 0.03
N THR A 360 -27.24 20.15 0.61
CA THR A 360 -27.04 18.69 0.67
C THR A 360 -26.50 18.26 2.03
N THR A 361 -27.15 17.25 2.63
CA THR A 361 -26.63 16.52 3.78
C THR A 361 -26.30 15.09 3.38
N LEU A 362 -25.08 14.65 3.67
CA LEU A 362 -24.63 13.25 3.53
C LEU A 362 -24.35 12.70 4.94
N SER A 363 -25.02 11.61 5.34
CA SER A 363 -24.96 11.09 6.71
C SER A 363 -24.71 9.58 6.76
N GLY A 364 -23.57 9.15 7.29
CA GLY A 364 -23.25 7.71 7.43
C GLY A 364 -23.10 6.96 6.11
N CYS A 365 -22.82 7.66 5.01
CA CYS A 365 -22.61 7.06 3.69
C CYS A 365 -21.23 6.40 3.60
N LEU A 366 -21.15 5.32 2.82
CA LEU A 366 -19.90 4.67 2.41
C LEU A 366 -19.63 5.00 0.94
N ILE A 367 -18.52 5.67 0.65
CA ILE A 367 -18.11 6.06 -0.69
C ILE A 367 -16.74 5.41 -0.97
N GLU A 368 -16.72 4.30 -1.72
CA GLU A 368 -15.52 3.47 -1.84
C GLU A 368 -15.16 3.01 -3.25
N ASN A 369 -13.86 2.85 -3.51
CA ASN A 369 -13.30 2.27 -4.75
C ASN A 369 -13.74 2.94 -6.06
N ASN A 370 -14.25 4.19 -6.01
CA ASN A 370 -14.72 4.90 -7.19
C ASN A 370 -13.54 5.56 -7.95
N GLU A 371 -13.67 5.75 -9.26
CA GLU A 371 -12.63 6.32 -10.13
C GLU A 371 -13.08 7.65 -10.78
N VAL A 372 -12.32 8.73 -10.55
CA VAL A 372 -12.53 10.02 -11.21
C VAL A 372 -11.35 10.35 -12.13
N THR A 373 -11.64 10.57 -13.41
CA THR A 373 -10.63 10.69 -14.48
C THR A 373 -10.33 12.11 -14.95
N GLY A 374 -11.02 13.11 -14.40
CA GLY A 374 -10.93 14.54 -14.73
C GLY A 374 -10.75 15.43 -13.49
N ASP A 375 -11.22 16.67 -13.60
CA ASP A 375 -10.74 17.80 -12.78
C ASP A 375 -11.67 18.17 -11.59
N ALA A 376 -12.53 17.26 -11.14
CA ALA A 376 -13.28 17.41 -9.87
C ALA A 376 -13.10 16.16 -8.99
N GLY A 377 -13.48 16.25 -7.72
CA GLY A 377 -13.20 15.21 -6.71
C GLY A 377 -14.25 14.11 -6.64
N THR A 378 -13.98 13.07 -5.84
CA THR A 378 -14.95 11.98 -5.58
C THR A 378 -16.28 12.56 -5.10
N VAL A 379 -16.24 13.41 -4.07
CA VAL A 379 -17.33 14.34 -3.73
C VAL A 379 -16.91 15.74 -4.20
N SER A 380 -17.72 16.35 -5.06
CA SER A 380 -17.42 17.66 -5.65
C SER A 380 -18.52 18.66 -5.36
N ILE A 381 -18.18 19.74 -4.68
CA ILE A 381 -19.08 20.83 -4.26
C ILE A 381 -18.73 22.08 -5.05
N SER A 382 -19.68 22.68 -5.78
CA SER A 382 -19.38 23.77 -6.73
C SER A 382 -20.27 25.01 -6.70
N GLU A 383 -21.44 24.96 -6.05
CA GLU A 383 -22.38 26.10 -5.94
C GLU A 383 -22.42 26.64 -4.52
N ASP A 384 -22.93 27.86 -4.32
CA ASP A 384 -23.08 28.48 -2.99
C ASP A 384 -24.35 27.96 -2.28
N SER A 385 -24.18 26.95 -1.43
CA SER A 385 -25.25 26.29 -0.66
C SER A 385 -24.64 25.55 0.54
N PRO A 386 -25.30 25.47 1.70
CA PRO A 386 -24.76 24.75 2.84
C PRO A 386 -24.62 23.26 2.52
N VAL A 387 -23.48 22.67 2.88
CA VAL A 387 -23.20 21.24 2.73
C VAL A 387 -22.69 20.67 4.04
N VAL A 388 -23.29 19.56 4.47
CA VAL A 388 -22.94 18.84 5.69
C VAL A 388 -22.61 17.40 5.34
N MET A 389 -21.48 16.90 5.84
CA MET A 389 -21.06 15.50 5.75
C MET A 389 -20.85 15.00 7.18
N GLU A 390 -21.64 14.02 7.62
CA GLU A 390 -21.67 13.57 9.02
C GLU A 390 -21.54 12.04 9.12
N GLY A 391 -20.49 11.53 9.77
CA GLY A 391 -20.29 10.09 9.95
C GLY A 391 -19.95 9.30 8.67
N CYS A 392 -19.63 9.98 7.56
CA CYS A 392 -19.33 9.34 6.28
C CYS A 392 -17.95 8.68 6.26
N THR A 393 -17.82 7.59 5.49
CA THR A 393 -16.54 6.92 5.19
C THR A 393 -16.24 7.07 3.71
N ILE A 394 -15.10 7.67 3.37
CA ILE A 394 -14.63 7.88 1.99
C ILE A 394 -13.29 7.17 1.85
N THR A 395 -13.26 6.03 1.17
CA THR A 395 -12.11 5.11 1.24
C THR A 395 -11.72 4.48 -0.10
N GLY A 396 -10.42 4.38 -0.37
CA GLY A 396 -9.91 3.66 -1.55
C GLY A 396 -10.27 4.27 -2.91
N ASN A 397 -10.84 5.48 -2.96
CA ASN A 397 -11.20 6.13 -4.23
C ASN A 397 -9.94 6.63 -4.95
N HIS A 398 -9.98 6.67 -6.28
CA HIS A 398 -8.88 7.13 -7.14
C HIS A 398 -9.29 8.38 -7.91
N ASN A 399 -8.51 9.46 -7.78
CA ASN A 399 -8.83 10.78 -8.33
C ASN A 399 -7.64 11.30 -9.17
N LYS A 400 -7.80 11.38 -10.48
CA LYS A 400 -6.65 11.60 -11.37
C LYS A 400 -5.98 12.97 -11.21
N TYR A 401 -6.77 14.04 -11.05
CA TYR A 401 -6.26 15.42 -10.99
C TYR A 401 -6.68 16.17 -9.71
N THR A 402 -7.24 15.48 -8.72
CA THR A 402 -8.01 16.07 -7.61
C THR A 402 -7.99 15.23 -6.34
N SER A 403 -8.64 15.75 -5.29
CA SER A 403 -8.88 15.13 -4.00
C SER A 403 -10.15 14.28 -3.88
N ALA A 404 -10.26 13.49 -2.81
CA ALA A 404 -11.51 12.87 -2.37
C ALA A 404 -12.67 13.87 -2.16
N ILE A 405 -12.41 15.08 -1.65
CA ILE A 405 -13.40 16.16 -1.51
C ILE A 405 -12.93 17.45 -2.18
N SER A 406 -13.47 17.78 -3.34
CA SER A 406 -13.22 19.08 -3.99
C SER A 406 -14.26 20.11 -3.56
N TYR A 407 -13.81 21.16 -2.88
CA TYR A 407 -14.66 22.22 -2.34
C TYR A 407 -14.42 23.54 -3.08
N SER A 408 -15.26 23.85 -4.06
CA SER A 408 -15.02 24.91 -5.06
C SER A 408 -16.10 25.99 -5.11
N GLY A 409 -15.69 27.19 -5.57
CA GLY A 409 -16.59 28.32 -5.82
C GLY A 409 -15.98 29.61 -5.28
N LYS A 410 -15.41 30.45 -6.15
CA LYS A 410 -14.59 31.60 -5.73
C LYS A 410 -15.30 32.62 -4.82
N ASP A 411 -16.57 32.87 -5.11
CA ASP A 411 -17.39 33.89 -4.44
C ASP A 411 -18.43 33.26 -3.48
N ARG A 412 -18.20 32.00 -3.06
CA ARG A 412 -19.03 31.26 -2.09
C ARG A 412 -19.02 31.96 -0.73
N THR A 413 -20.10 31.79 0.03
CA THR A 413 -20.22 32.26 1.42
C THR A 413 -20.72 31.19 2.39
N GLU A 414 -21.46 30.19 1.91
CA GLU A 414 -21.97 29.09 2.74
C GLU A 414 -20.87 28.08 3.08
N PRO A 415 -20.81 27.55 4.31
CA PRO A 415 -19.74 26.67 4.76
C PRO A 415 -19.87 25.24 4.22
N LEU A 416 -18.76 24.50 4.29
CA LEU A 416 -18.72 23.04 4.27
C LEU A 416 -18.42 22.55 5.69
N THR A 417 -19.34 21.76 6.26
CA THR A 417 -19.12 21.10 7.56
C THR A 417 -18.84 19.62 7.35
N ILE A 418 -17.70 19.14 7.85
CA ILE A 418 -17.34 17.73 7.91
C ILE A 418 -17.30 17.34 9.39
N ARG A 419 -18.15 16.39 9.80
CA ARG A 419 -18.26 15.89 11.18
C ARG A 419 -18.14 14.37 11.23
N ASP A 420 -17.42 13.83 12.21
CA ASP A 420 -17.37 12.38 12.49
C ASP A 420 -16.93 11.49 11.29
N CYS A 421 -16.29 12.08 10.28
CA CYS A 421 -15.96 11.42 9.02
C CYS A 421 -14.57 10.75 9.02
N THR A 422 -14.47 9.64 8.27
CA THR A 422 -13.22 8.92 7.99
C THR A 422 -12.89 9.03 6.49
N ILE A 423 -11.75 9.62 6.16
CA ILE A 423 -11.26 9.76 4.78
C ILE A 423 -9.91 9.03 4.70
N TRP A 424 -9.92 7.80 4.21
CA TRP A 424 -8.81 6.85 4.38
C TRP A 424 -8.33 6.25 3.07
N GLY A 425 -7.02 6.22 2.82
CA GLY A 425 -6.44 5.42 1.73
C GLY A 425 -6.89 5.82 0.32
N ASN A 426 -7.36 7.06 0.12
CA ASN A 426 -7.71 7.58 -1.21
C ASN A 426 -6.42 7.93 -1.96
N THR A 427 -6.45 7.85 -3.28
CA THR A 427 -5.26 8.05 -4.12
C THR A 427 -5.47 9.12 -5.18
N ALA A 428 -4.39 9.81 -5.56
CA ALA A 428 -4.37 10.73 -6.69
C ALA A 428 -3.12 10.60 -7.57
N ASP A 429 -3.23 10.95 -8.85
CA ASP A 429 -2.10 10.93 -9.79
C ASP A 429 -1.31 12.26 -9.80
N ASP A 430 -1.99 13.41 -9.71
CA ASP A 430 -1.32 14.72 -9.80
C ASP A 430 -0.69 15.17 -8.46
N LEU A 431 0.65 15.22 -8.43
CA LEU A 431 1.48 15.78 -7.34
C LEU A 431 1.09 17.19 -6.85
N TYR A 432 0.39 17.97 -7.68
CA TYR A 432 -0.07 19.31 -7.33
C TYR A 432 -1.49 19.34 -6.74
N SER A 433 -2.27 18.26 -6.84
CA SER A 433 -3.60 18.14 -6.24
C SER A 433 -3.53 17.87 -4.72
N GLY A 434 -4.56 18.26 -3.98
CA GLY A 434 -4.80 17.70 -2.66
C GLY A 434 -5.29 16.27 -2.83
N VAL A 435 -4.99 15.37 -1.88
CA VAL A 435 -5.52 13.99 -1.95
C VAL A 435 -6.79 13.86 -1.14
N THR A 436 -6.89 14.57 -0.02
CA THR A 436 -8.02 14.47 0.91
C THR A 436 -9.04 15.59 0.64
N ILE A 437 -8.63 16.87 0.67
CA ILE A 437 -9.48 18.04 0.42
C ILE A 437 -8.76 19.10 -0.44
N ASP A 438 -9.31 19.40 -1.63
CA ASP A 438 -8.97 20.60 -2.42
C ASP A 438 -9.90 21.76 -2.01
N TYR A 439 -9.36 22.71 -1.25
CA TYR A 439 -10.07 23.88 -0.74
C TYR A 439 -9.95 25.07 -1.72
N MET A 440 -10.84 25.07 -2.72
CA MET A 440 -10.90 25.98 -3.87
C MET A 440 -11.96 27.09 -3.69
N THR A 441 -12.09 27.62 -2.47
CA THR A 441 -13.04 28.68 -2.14
C THR A 441 -12.54 29.55 -0.97
N LYS A 442 -13.33 30.54 -0.56
CA LYS A 442 -13.11 31.42 0.60
C LYS A 442 -14.21 31.32 1.66
N ALA A 443 -15.17 30.42 1.46
CA ALA A 443 -16.20 30.11 2.46
C ALA A 443 -15.70 29.04 3.42
N ASP A 444 -16.10 29.13 4.69
CA ASP A 444 -15.50 28.35 5.77
C ASP A 444 -15.53 26.84 5.54
N LEU A 445 -14.39 26.19 5.83
CA LEU A 445 -14.28 24.75 6.02
C LEU A 445 -14.28 24.45 7.53
N ILE A 446 -15.29 23.74 7.99
CA ILE A 446 -15.48 23.39 9.41
C ILE A 446 -15.21 21.89 9.58
N LEU A 447 -14.26 21.55 10.47
CA LEU A 447 -13.96 20.17 10.89
C LEU A 447 -14.44 19.98 12.33
N ASP A 448 -15.35 19.04 12.56
CA ASP A 448 -16.03 18.85 13.86
C ASP A 448 -16.14 17.35 14.23
N GLY A 449 -16.43 17.02 15.48
CA GLY A 449 -16.46 15.63 15.95
C GLY A 449 -15.17 14.86 15.64
N LYS A 450 -15.26 13.54 15.46
CA LYS A 450 -14.10 12.68 15.21
C LYS A 450 -13.67 12.66 13.74
N ILE A 451 -12.55 13.27 13.42
CA ILE A 451 -12.00 13.33 12.06
C ILE A 451 -10.81 12.39 11.90
N VAL A 452 -10.79 11.61 10.81
CA VAL A 452 -9.65 10.77 10.41
C VAL A 452 -9.28 11.08 8.96
N MET A 453 -8.03 11.46 8.72
CA MET A 453 -7.47 11.71 7.38
C MET A 453 -6.10 11.03 7.31
N GLU A 454 -6.05 9.84 6.71
CA GLU A 454 -4.90 8.91 6.86
C GLU A 454 -4.67 8.03 5.63
N GLU A 455 -3.42 7.62 5.42
CA GLU A 455 -2.96 6.78 4.29
C GLU A 455 -3.37 7.31 2.89
N ASN A 456 -3.88 8.55 2.79
CA ASN A 456 -4.19 9.21 1.53
C ASN A 456 -2.86 9.51 0.81
N ALA A 457 -2.73 9.09 -0.46
CA ALA A 457 -1.45 9.08 -1.18
C ALA A 457 -1.51 9.70 -2.57
N VAL A 458 -0.42 10.34 -3.01
CA VAL A 458 -0.27 10.87 -4.37
C VAL A 458 0.86 10.15 -5.12
N ALA A 459 0.69 9.91 -6.41
CA ALA A 459 1.68 9.21 -7.23
C ALA A 459 3.03 9.95 -7.25
N GLY A 460 4.04 9.37 -6.61
CA GLY A 460 5.41 9.87 -6.61
C GLY A 460 5.77 10.94 -5.58
N GLY A 461 4.91 11.24 -4.59
CA GLY A 461 5.15 12.34 -3.66
C GLY A 461 4.49 12.21 -2.27
N LYS A 462 4.66 13.25 -1.45
CA LYS A 462 3.89 13.41 -0.20
C LYS A 462 2.52 13.97 -0.54
N ALA A 463 1.47 13.36 -0.01
CA ALA A 463 0.11 13.86 -0.09
C ALA A 463 -0.05 15.18 0.70
N TRP A 464 -1.00 15.99 0.26
CA TRP A 464 -1.54 17.14 0.98
C TRP A 464 -2.98 16.82 1.34
N ASP A 465 -3.32 16.88 2.63
CA ASP A 465 -4.68 16.63 3.12
C ASP A 465 -5.57 17.84 2.89
N ILE A 466 -5.07 19.05 3.14
CA ILE A 466 -5.84 20.29 2.95
C ILE A 466 -5.03 21.24 2.07
N ARG A 467 -5.48 21.39 0.82
CA ARG A 467 -4.83 22.24 -0.18
C ARG A 467 -5.62 23.52 -0.39
N PHE A 468 -5.09 24.64 0.09
CA PHE A 468 -5.67 25.98 -0.09
C PHE A 468 -5.35 26.54 -1.48
N TYR A 469 -6.37 26.83 -2.29
CA TYR A 469 -6.19 27.39 -3.63
C TYR A 469 -6.04 28.91 -3.64
N TYR A 470 -6.66 29.60 -2.67
CA TYR A 470 -6.64 31.06 -2.56
C TYR A 470 -5.88 31.52 -1.30
N GLN A 471 -4.94 32.44 -1.49
CA GLN A 471 -4.16 33.09 -0.41
C GLN A 471 -5.02 33.82 0.64
N ASP A 472 -6.27 34.15 0.28
CA ASP A 472 -7.26 34.82 1.12
C ASP A 472 -8.50 33.94 1.38
N ALA A 473 -8.33 32.62 1.34
CA ALA A 473 -9.28 31.67 1.90
C ALA A 473 -9.41 31.87 3.42
N THR A 474 -10.60 31.62 3.98
CA THR A 474 -10.78 31.61 5.44
C THR A 474 -10.05 30.42 6.06
N PRO A 475 -9.57 30.56 7.33
CA PRO A 475 -8.89 29.47 8.01
C PRO A 475 -9.82 28.28 8.22
N VAL A 476 -9.25 27.08 8.29
CA VAL A 476 -9.99 25.89 8.69
C VAL A 476 -10.47 26.09 10.13
N THR A 477 -11.77 26.00 10.34
CA THR A 477 -12.38 26.19 11.66
C THR A 477 -12.57 24.84 12.33
N LEU A 478 -12.07 24.69 13.55
CA LEU A 478 -12.30 23.48 14.34
C LEU A 478 -13.56 23.65 15.20
N GLY A 479 -14.50 22.72 15.08
CA GLY A 479 -15.75 22.70 15.82
C GLY A 479 -15.56 22.40 17.31
N ALA A 480 -16.60 22.63 18.10
CA ALA A 480 -16.55 22.46 19.57
C ALA A 480 -16.32 21.00 20.00
N ASP A 481 -16.64 20.03 19.14
CA ASP A 481 -16.48 18.60 19.41
C ASP A 481 -15.34 17.95 18.62
N PHE A 482 -14.55 18.74 17.85
CA PHE A 482 -13.38 18.25 17.10
C PHE A 482 -12.42 17.39 17.94
N GLU A 483 -12.13 16.18 17.45
CA GLU A 483 -11.19 15.20 17.98
C GLU A 483 -10.49 14.51 16.78
N SER A 484 -9.17 14.38 16.80
CA SER A 484 -8.43 13.64 15.78
C SER A 484 -7.05 13.23 16.29
N ASP A 485 -6.62 12.03 15.90
CA ASP A 485 -5.24 11.55 16.04
C ASP A 485 -4.37 11.85 14.80
N SER A 486 -4.96 12.40 13.73
CA SER A 486 -4.31 12.54 12.41
C SER A 486 -3.37 13.72 12.28
N GLU A 487 -2.30 13.54 11.49
CA GLU A 487 -1.40 14.61 11.03
C GLU A 487 -1.93 15.22 9.72
N PHE A 488 -2.61 16.37 9.79
CA PHE A 488 -3.10 17.08 8.62
C PHE A 488 -1.96 17.80 7.89
N VAL A 489 -1.61 17.35 6.68
CA VAL A 489 -0.62 18.03 5.86
C VAL A 489 -1.28 19.13 5.02
N MET A 490 -0.87 20.38 5.23
CA MET A 490 -1.42 21.56 4.58
C MET A 490 -0.48 22.15 3.52
N TRP A 491 -1.05 22.75 2.48
CA TRP A 491 -0.31 23.44 1.43
C TRP A 491 -1.15 24.51 0.73
N GLY A 492 -0.51 25.53 0.15
CA GLY A 492 -1.16 26.54 -0.68
C GLY A 492 -0.17 27.45 -1.42
N TYR A 493 -0.62 28.08 -2.50
CA TYR A 493 0.19 29.02 -3.28
C TYR A 493 0.30 30.40 -2.61
N ASP A 494 1.51 30.97 -2.60
CA ASP A 494 1.83 32.36 -2.27
C ASP A 494 1.30 32.90 -0.91
N PHE A 495 1.01 32.01 0.04
CA PHE A 495 0.66 32.40 1.41
C PHE A 495 1.81 33.17 2.09
N ALA A 496 1.49 34.32 2.67
CA ALA A 496 2.45 35.12 3.43
C ALA A 496 2.70 34.53 4.83
N PRO A 497 3.93 34.61 5.36
CA PRO A 497 4.19 34.37 6.78
C PRO A 497 3.31 35.24 7.66
N GLY A 498 2.74 34.63 8.69
CA GLY A 498 1.80 35.26 9.60
C GLY A 498 0.32 35.04 9.29
N THR A 499 -0.04 34.42 8.14
CA THR A 499 -1.42 34.05 7.83
C THR A 499 -1.95 32.99 8.80
N LEU A 500 -3.18 33.17 9.27
CA LEU A 500 -3.93 32.20 10.08
C LEU A 500 -4.40 31.05 9.18
N LEU A 501 -4.01 29.81 9.50
CA LEU A 501 -4.35 28.62 8.72
C LEU A 501 -5.48 27.82 9.37
N VAL A 502 -5.48 27.74 10.70
CA VAL A 502 -6.48 27.00 11.49
C VAL A 502 -6.92 27.83 12.69
N ASP A 503 -8.22 28.08 12.79
CA ASP A 503 -8.85 28.66 13.99
C ASP A 503 -9.41 27.54 14.88
N ALA A 504 -8.73 27.32 16.00
CA ALA A 504 -9.16 26.44 17.07
C ALA A 504 -9.88 27.23 18.19
N THR A 505 -9.47 28.48 18.40
CA THR A 505 -9.89 29.26 19.57
C THR A 505 -11.32 29.73 19.53
N SER A 506 -11.91 29.98 18.35
CA SER A 506 -13.29 30.48 18.25
C SER A 506 -14.32 29.52 18.87
N ASN A 507 -14.02 28.22 18.92
CA ASN A 507 -14.83 27.20 19.58
C ASN A 507 -14.17 26.59 20.84
N GLY A 508 -13.12 27.25 21.37
CA GLY A 508 -12.46 26.84 22.62
C GLY A 508 -11.58 25.60 22.53
N LYS A 509 -11.09 25.23 21.33
CA LYS A 509 -10.12 24.14 21.15
C LYS A 509 -8.70 24.61 21.37
N GLU A 510 -7.85 23.67 21.76
CA GLU A 510 -6.39 23.79 21.68
C GLU A 510 -5.84 22.71 20.74
N VAL A 511 -4.87 23.08 19.91
CA VAL A 511 -4.18 22.19 18.98
C VAL A 511 -2.67 22.33 19.09
N ASP A 512 -1.92 21.38 18.53
CA ASP A 512 -0.46 21.47 18.36
C ASP A 512 -0.10 21.79 16.90
N ALA A 513 0.97 22.54 16.68
CA ALA A 513 1.49 22.79 15.34
C ALA A 513 2.06 21.52 14.68
N SER A 514 2.44 20.50 15.46
CA SER A 514 2.81 19.19 14.92
C SER A 514 1.64 18.42 14.29
N GLN A 515 0.40 18.75 14.67
CA GLN A 515 -0.80 18.11 14.11
C GLN A 515 -1.19 18.71 12.74
N PHE A 516 -0.86 19.98 12.51
CA PHE A 516 -1.21 20.71 11.29
C PHE A 516 0.08 21.16 10.61
N LEU A 517 0.59 20.36 9.67
CA LEU A 517 1.96 20.46 9.15
C LEU A 517 2.02 21.14 7.79
N TRP A 518 2.80 22.21 7.66
CA TRP A 518 3.16 22.79 6.36
C TRP A 518 4.52 22.26 5.90
N LYS A 519 4.56 21.45 4.84
CA LYS A 519 5.78 20.73 4.41
C LYS A 519 6.40 21.35 3.14
N THR A 520 6.93 22.58 3.22
CA THR A 520 7.73 23.20 2.14
C THR A 520 9.12 23.64 2.61
N GLN A 521 10.04 23.97 1.68
CA GLN A 521 11.44 24.31 2.02
C GLN A 521 11.63 25.61 2.82
N ASN A 522 10.67 26.54 2.75
CA ASN A 522 10.80 27.89 3.31
C ASN A 522 9.82 28.16 4.46
N TYR A 523 8.79 27.34 4.64
CA TYR A 523 7.71 27.62 5.59
C TYR A 523 7.38 26.40 6.46
N ARG A 524 6.97 26.67 7.69
CA ARG A 524 6.49 25.75 8.71
C ARG A 524 5.18 26.27 9.30
N THR A 525 4.51 25.46 10.09
CA THR A 525 3.43 25.91 10.97
C THR A 525 3.95 26.34 12.35
N GLU A 526 3.24 27.25 12.99
CA GLU A 526 3.55 27.80 14.31
C GLU A 526 2.26 28.01 15.12
N LYS A 527 2.25 27.52 16.37
CA LYS A 527 1.15 27.78 17.32
C LYS A 527 1.33 29.17 17.93
N ARG A 528 0.33 30.04 17.80
CA ARG A 528 0.27 31.34 18.49
C ARG A 528 -1.14 31.58 19.03
N ASP A 529 -1.22 32.01 20.29
CA ASP A 529 -2.48 32.30 20.99
C ASP A 529 -3.55 31.19 20.92
N GLY A 530 -3.13 29.93 20.73
CA GLY A 530 -4.02 28.75 20.60
C GLY A 530 -4.28 28.28 19.16
N ASN A 531 -4.04 29.14 18.17
CA ASN A 531 -4.29 28.90 16.75
C ASN A 531 -3.02 28.52 15.97
N ILE A 532 -3.19 28.01 14.74
CA ILE A 532 -2.06 27.66 13.85
C ILE A 532 -1.89 28.70 12.74
N TYR A 533 -0.66 29.19 12.61
CA TYR A 533 -0.25 30.17 11.61
C TYR A 533 0.85 29.61 10.70
N LEU A 534 0.97 30.17 9.51
CA LEU A 534 2.15 30.00 8.66
C LEU A 534 3.32 30.83 9.20
N ALA A 535 4.53 30.26 9.23
CA ALA A 535 5.76 30.93 9.64
C ALA A 535 6.93 30.56 8.71
N GLU A 536 7.94 31.43 8.60
CA GLU A 536 9.18 31.08 7.89
C GLU A 536 9.96 30.01 8.66
N ILE A 537 10.66 29.13 7.95
CA ILE A 537 11.67 28.25 8.57
C ILE A 537 12.87 29.14 8.95
N PRO A 538 13.34 29.13 10.21
CA PRO A 538 14.49 29.93 10.60
C PRO A 538 15.73 29.50 9.81
N LYS A 539 16.45 30.46 9.22
CA LYS A 539 17.71 30.16 8.56
C LYS A 539 18.72 29.67 9.58
N THR A 540 19.30 28.51 9.31
CA THR A 540 20.33 27.89 10.13
C THR A 540 21.68 27.89 9.41
N TYR A 541 22.74 27.88 10.21
CA TYR A 541 24.14 28.00 9.82
C TYR A 541 24.96 26.92 10.53
N CYS A 542 26.06 26.49 9.91
CA CYS A 542 27.03 25.57 10.51
C CYS A 542 28.40 26.22 10.72
N VAL A 543 29.20 25.63 11.62
CA VAL A 543 30.63 25.93 11.75
C VAL A 543 31.44 24.72 11.29
N SER A 544 32.49 24.93 10.49
CA SER A 544 33.42 23.89 10.04
C SER A 544 34.85 24.23 10.41
N TYR A 545 35.61 23.21 10.82
CA TYR A 545 36.95 23.32 11.36
C TYR A 545 37.93 22.51 10.50
N ASP A 546 39.05 23.10 10.12
CA ASP A 546 40.16 22.50 9.37
C ASP A 546 41.44 22.60 10.21
N ALA A 547 42.07 21.46 10.49
CA ALA A 547 43.28 21.36 11.32
C ALA A 547 44.51 22.08 10.73
N ASN A 548 44.46 22.52 9.46
CA ASN A 548 45.45 23.34 8.76
C ASN A 548 46.91 22.92 8.99
N ASN A 549 47.16 21.62 9.03
CA ASN A 549 48.41 21.01 9.51
C ASN A 549 49.21 20.27 8.43
N SER A 550 48.95 20.55 7.15
CA SER A 550 49.57 19.84 6.02
C SER A 550 49.91 20.81 4.88
N PRO A 551 51.20 21.18 4.69
CA PRO A 551 51.59 22.14 3.65
C PRO A 551 51.57 21.57 2.22
N THR A 552 51.37 20.26 2.03
CA THR A 552 51.40 19.61 0.70
C THR A 552 50.39 18.45 0.55
N GLY A 553 49.28 18.44 1.30
CA GLY A 553 48.30 17.36 1.26
C GLY A 553 46.99 17.71 1.95
N THR A 554 46.02 16.78 1.97
CA THR A 554 44.71 16.97 2.61
C THR A 554 44.86 17.16 4.12
N SER A 555 44.37 18.28 4.65
CA SER A 555 44.24 18.45 6.11
C SER A 555 42.99 17.73 6.64
N VAL A 556 42.93 17.58 7.96
CA VAL A 556 41.81 16.94 8.67
C VAL A 556 40.73 17.98 8.92
N MET A 557 39.51 17.73 8.48
CA MET A 557 38.37 18.62 8.66
C MET A 557 37.21 17.94 9.38
N CYS A 558 36.41 18.70 10.13
CA CYS A 558 35.09 18.29 10.60
C CYS A 558 34.12 19.47 10.60
N SER A 559 32.83 19.19 10.82
CA SER A 559 31.82 20.22 11.07
C SER A 559 31.25 20.05 12.48
N ASP A 560 30.78 21.15 13.06
CA ASP A 560 29.92 21.11 14.24
C ASP A 560 28.67 20.29 13.91
N PRO A 561 28.29 19.29 14.75
CA PRO A 561 27.05 18.54 14.54
C PRO A 561 25.78 19.38 14.77
N ASN A 562 25.88 20.56 15.39
CA ASN A 562 24.74 21.45 15.61
C ASN A 562 24.54 22.44 14.45
N LEU A 563 23.30 22.87 14.29
CA LEU A 563 22.89 23.95 13.40
C LEU A 563 22.36 25.12 14.22
N TYR A 564 22.75 26.34 13.85
CA TYR A 564 22.54 27.55 14.64
C TYR A 564 21.78 28.61 13.84
N THR A 565 20.79 29.25 14.44
CA THR A 565 20.14 30.44 13.87
C THR A 565 20.99 31.69 14.08
N SER A 566 20.57 32.84 13.53
CA SER A 566 21.23 34.13 13.79
C SER A 566 21.01 34.68 15.21
N GLU A 567 20.11 34.09 15.99
CA GLU A 567 19.84 34.47 17.38
C GLU A 567 20.67 33.64 18.38
N ASP A 568 21.24 32.52 17.94
CA ASP A 568 22.03 31.62 18.78
C ASP A 568 23.46 32.15 19.00
N ALA A 569 23.96 31.96 20.23
CA ALA A 569 25.37 32.16 20.57
C ALA A 569 26.14 30.85 20.37
N VAL A 570 27.14 30.89 19.50
CA VAL A 570 27.96 29.73 19.10
C VAL A 570 29.32 29.80 19.75
N THR A 571 29.67 28.80 20.55
CA THR A 571 30.99 28.67 21.16
C THR A 571 31.97 28.02 20.18
N ILE A 572 33.04 28.71 19.81
CA ILE A 572 34.09 28.18 18.94
C ILE A 572 34.85 27.07 19.67
N MET A 573 34.91 25.88 19.06
CA MET A 573 35.48 24.68 19.68
C MET A 573 36.98 24.82 19.97
N ASP A 574 37.41 24.21 21.07
CA ASP A 574 38.82 24.04 21.40
C ASP A 574 39.33 22.63 21.02
N ARG A 575 40.57 22.32 21.41
CA ARG A 575 41.20 21.02 21.13
C ARG A 575 40.53 19.85 21.86
N GLU A 576 39.90 20.08 23.02
CA GLU A 576 39.20 19.03 23.77
C GLU A 576 37.83 18.75 23.15
N ALA A 577 37.09 19.79 22.75
CA ALA A 577 35.81 19.70 22.07
C ALA A 577 35.92 19.06 20.66
N LEU A 578 37.03 19.26 19.95
CA LEU A 578 37.28 18.66 18.63
C LEU A 578 37.82 17.22 18.69
N PHE A 579 38.39 16.79 19.82
CA PHE A 579 38.99 15.46 19.94
C PHE A 579 38.02 14.31 19.58
N PRO A 580 36.71 14.32 19.95
CA PRO A 580 35.75 13.31 19.52
C PRO A 580 35.40 13.35 18.02
N LEU A 581 35.59 14.49 17.35
CA LEU A 581 35.17 14.72 15.96
C LEU A 581 36.31 14.46 14.94
N MET A 582 37.54 14.83 15.29
CA MET A 582 38.71 14.72 14.40
C MET A 582 39.99 14.18 15.07
N GLY A 583 39.95 13.83 16.37
CA GLY A 583 41.13 13.41 17.11
C GLY A 583 42.06 14.57 17.49
N ASN A 584 43.31 14.25 17.86
CA ASN A 584 44.30 15.26 18.24
C ASN A 584 44.81 16.02 17.00
N ILE A 585 44.53 17.33 16.93
CA ILE A 585 45.18 18.21 15.95
C ILE A 585 46.64 18.49 16.36
N VAL A 586 47.58 18.22 15.45
CA VAL A 586 49.02 18.40 15.65
C VAL A 586 49.64 18.94 14.36
N ASN A 587 50.47 19.98 14.50
CA ASN A 587 51.38 20.46 13.47
C ASN A 587 52.80 20.50 14.07
N PHE A 588 53.73 19.70 13.54
CA PHE A 588 55.02 19.47 14.19
C PHE A 588 55.94 20.69 14.08
N GLY A 589 56.42 21.17 15.23
CA GLY A 589 57.24 22.38 15.32
C GLY A 589 56.45 23.68 15.57
N TYR A 590 55.13 23.58 15.71
CA TYR A 590 54.23 24.72 15.94
C TYR A 590 53.38 24.52 17.20
N ASP A 591 52.92 25.61 17.79
CA ASP A 591 51.85 25.63 18.78
C ASP A 591 50.54 26.14 18.17
N PHE A 592 49.42 25.49 18.52
CA PHE A 592 48.08 25.93 18.14
C PHE A 592 47.68 27.14 18.99
N THR A 593 47.41 28.27 18.33
CA THR A 593 47.11 29.56 18.98
C THR A 593 45.66 30.00 18.85
N GLY A 594 44.87 29.37 17.98
CA GLY A 594 43.44 29.64 17.81
C GLY A 594 42.96 29.26 16.42
N TRP A 595 41.88 29.88 15.98
CA TRP A 595 41.28 29.69 14.65
C TRP A 595 41.37 30.96 13.83
N ASN A 596 41.37 30.83 12.50
CA ASN A 596 41.31 31.95 11.56
C ASN A 596 40.38 31.63 10.39
N THR A 597 39.73 32.63 9.79
CA THR A 597 38.84 32.39 8.62
C THR A 597 39.58 32.08 7.32
N GLU A 598 40.89 32.29 7.26
CA GLU A 598 41.74 32.00 6.09
C GLU A 598 42.89 31.04 6.49
N PRO A 599 43.30 30.10 5.61
CA PRO A 599 44.32 29.10 5.92
C PRO A 599 45.73 29.68 6.09
N ASP A 600 45.99 30.88 5.56
CA ASP A 600 47.27 31.59 5.73
C ASP A 600 47.31 32.48 6.99
N GLY A 601 46.22 32.50 7.77
CA GLY A 601 46.11 33.31 8.99
C GLY A 601 45.87 34.81 8.75
N THR A 602 45.57 35.25 7.53
CA THR A 602 45.30 36.66 7.21
C THR A 602 43.85 37.10 7.44
N GLY A 603 42.94 36.15 7.70
CA GLY A 603 41.54 36.39 7.99
C GLY A 603 41.26 36.83 9.43
N THR A 604 40.01 36.65 9.87
CA THR A 604 39.59 37.02 11.24
C THR A 604 39.98 35.92 12.23
N ASP A 605 40.67 36.30 13.30
CA ASP A 605 41.02 35.40 14.42
C ASP A 605 39.81 35.11 15.32
N TYR A 606 39.67 33.85 15.73
CA TYR A 606 38.72 33.38 16.74
C TYR A 606 39.47 32.60 17.83
N ALA A 607 39.27 32.98 19.09
CA ALA A 607 39.85 32.27 20.22
C ALA A 607 39.08 30.98 20.53
N PRO A 608 39.75 29.90 20.98
CA PRO A 608 39.06 28.72 21.51
C PRO A 608 38.16 29.10 22.69
N GLY A 609 36.91 28.63 22.71
CA GLY A 609 35.90 28.99 23.71
C GLY A 609 35.24 30.36 23.51
N GLN A 610 35.53 31.09 22.43
CA GLN A 610 34.88 32.37 22.12
C GLN A 610 33.42 32.15 21.70
N GLU A 611 32.49 32.94 22.25
CA GLU A 611 31.11 33.02 21.75
C GLU A 611 30.98 34.00 20.57
N THR A 612 30.22 33.63 19.55
CA THR A 612 29.88 34.49 18.40
C THR A 612 28.47 34.19 17.89
N SER A 613 27.77 35.19 17.34
CA SER A 613 26.56 34.96 16.55
C SER A 613 26.93 34.69 15.08
N LEU A 614 26.10 33.91 14.39
CA LEU A 614 26.30 33.59 12.96
C LEU A 614 25.33 34.39 12.07
N THR A 615 25.83 34.85 10.93
CA THR A 615 25.01 35.44 9.84
C THR A 615 25.15 34.68 8.52
N GLY A 616 25.94 33.60 8.55
CA GLY A 616 26.33 32.73 7.45
C GLY A 616 27.12 31.55 8.01
N ASN A 617 27.35 30.51 7.19
CA ASN A 617 28.22 29.40 7.57
C ASN A 617 29.65 29.89 7.82
N LEU A 618 30.26 29.46 8.92
CA LEU A 618 31.60 29.87 9.34
C LEU A 618 32.60 28.74 9.09
N TYR A 619 33.66 29.03 8.34
CA TYR A 619 34.76 28.11 8.10
C TYR A 619 36.01 28.61 8.82
N LEU A 620 36.66 27.74 9.56
CA LEU A 620 37.77 28.05 10.46
C LEU A 620 38.95 27.11 10.21
N TYR A 621 40.12 27.69 10.00
CA TYR A 621 41.41 27.01 9.85
C TYR A 621 42.22 27.19 11.14
N ALA A 622 42.88 26.13 11.60
CA ALA A 622 43.74 26.20 12.77
C ALA A 622 44.91 27.16 12.51
N LYS A 623 45.15 28.05 13.48
CA LYS A 623 46.26 29.00 13.47
C LYS A 623 47.42 28.41 14.28
N TRP A 624 48.60 28.45 13.68
CA TRP A 624 49.80 27.81 14.19
C TRP A 624 50.93 28.85 14.30
N GLU A 625 51.61 28.90 15.44
CA GLU A 625 52.78 29.76 15.69
C GLU A 625 54.04 28.90 15.81
N GLU A 626 55.15 29.31 15.18
CA GLU A 626 56.40 28.54 15.20
C GLU A 626 56.99 28.50 16.62
N LYS A 627 57.45 27.32 17.05
CA LYS A 627 58.19 27.19 18.32
C LYS A 627 59.60 27.78 18.15
N GLU A 628 60.00 28.63 19.09
CA GLU A 628 61.38 29.12 19.18
C GLU A 628 62.37 27.94 19.26
N PRO A 629 63.53 28.02 18.56
CA PRO A 629 64.54 26.96 18.62
C PRO A 629 65.24 26.93 19.98
N VAL A 630 65.61 25.72 20.41
CA VAL A 630 66.44 25.49 21.60
C VAL A 630 67.90 25.22 21.20
N THR A 631 68.81 25.67 22.07
CA THR A 631 70.25 25.40 21.97
C THR A 631 70.58 24.04 22.55
N LEU A 632 71.07 23.13 21.71
CA LEU A 632 71.68 21.88 22.17
C LEU A 632 73.21 22.02 22.12
N THR A 633 73.85 21.96 23.28
CA THR A 633 75.31 22.11 23.44
C THR A 633 75.95 20.75 23.71
N TYR A 634 77.03 20.43 23.01
CA TYR A 634 77.73 19.15 23.12
C TYR A 634 79.17 19.38 23.60
N ILE A 635 79.47 18.95 24.81
CA ILE A 635 80.78 19.06 25.47
C ILE A 635 81.51 17.72 25.35
N TYR A 636 82.62 17.69 24.61
CA TYR A 636 83.27 16.44 24.21
C TYR A 636 84.19 15.83 25.28
N ASN A 637 84.43 16.51 26.42
CA ASN A 637 85.25 16.04 27.55
C ASN A 637 86.60 15.43 27.13
N ASP A 638 87.21 16.01 26.10
CA ASP A 638 88.54 15.69 25.63
C ASP A 638 89.59 16.63 26.26
N GLU A 639 90.87 16.30 26.07
CA GLU A 639 91.99 17.11 26.60
C GLU A 639 92.14 18.49 25.93
N GLU A 640 91.35 18.75 24.87
CA GLU A 640 91.33 20.00 24.11
C GLU A 640 90.14 20.90 24.51
N GLY A 641 89.20 20.39 25.32
CA GLY A 641 88.05 21.15 25.83
C GLY A 641 87.01 21.47 24.76
N ARG A 642 86.85 20.62 23.75
CA ARG A 642 85.99 20.92 22.59
C ARG A 642 84.51 20.99 22.97
N THR A 643 83.83 22.01 22.44
CA THR A 643 82.37 22.15 22.46
C THR A 643 81.82 22.38 21.05
N ASP A 644 80.57 21.98 20.83
CA ASP A 644 79.80 22.22 19.61
C ASP A 644 78.35 22.59 20.00
N SER A 645 77.60 23.28 19.15
CA SER A 645 76.22 23.64 19.46
C SER A 645 75.33 23.75 18.23
N ALA A 646 74.09 23.29 18.37
CA ALA A 646 73.08 23.33 17.32
C ALA A 646 71.78 23.99 17.83
N GLN A 647 71.19 24.83 17.00
CA GLN A 647 69.83 25.35 17.19
C GLN A 647 68.85 24.36 16.52
N VAL A 648 67.87 23.86 17.26
CA VAL A 648 66.83 22.96 16.73
C VAL A 648 65.47 23.25 17.35
N ILE A 649 64.40 23.06 16.58
CA ILE A 649 63.03 23.23 17.06
C ILE A 649 62.71 22.12 18.09
N PRO A 650 62.10 22.43 19.25
CA PRO A 650 61.64 21.43 20.21
C PRO A 650 60.82 20.31 19.57
N GLY A 651 61.15 19.06 19.89
CA GLY A 651 60.53 17.88 19.29
C GLY A 651 60.98 17.56 17.86
N ALA A 652 61.90 18.30 17.25
CA ALA A 652 62.53 17.89 15.99
C ALA A 652 63.41 16.65 16.19
N ASN A 653 63.44 15.76 15.18
CA ASN A 653 64.29 14.58 15.20
C ASN A 653 65.73 14.97 14.83
N THR A 654 66.62 14.91 15.82
CA THR A 654 68.06 15.21 15.68
C THR A 654 68.89 13.98 16.07
N ALA A 655 70.21 14.03 15.91
CA ALA A 655 71.09 12.93 16.25
C ALA A 655 72.28 13.39 17.08
N PHE A 656 72.68 12.59 18.07
CA PHE A 656 73.86 12.86 18.88
C PHE A 656 75.12 12.87 18.00
N PRO A 657 76.03 13.85 18.14
CA PRO A 657 77.16 13.98 17.23
C PRO A 657 78.20 12.86 17.43
N ASN A 658 78.92 12.56 16.36
CA ASN A 658 80.01 11.58 16.37
C ASN A 658 81.28 12.18 16.98
N ALA A 659 81.88 11.47 17.93
CA ALA A 659 83.14 11.82 18.57
C ALA A 659 84.17 10.68 18.45
N SER A 660 85.45 11.00 18.35
CA SER A 660 86.53 10.01 18.45
C SER A 660 87.71 10.55 19.27
N ARG A 661 88.20 9.73 20.20
CA ARG A 661 89.35 10.02 21.08
C ARG A 661 90.33 8.85 21.00
N LYS A 662 91.61 9.13 20.73
CA LYS A 662 92.61 8.08 20.49
C LYS A 662 92.87 7.25 21.76
N GLY A 663 92.67 5.94 21.68
CA GLY A 663 92.88 5.01 22.81
C GLY A 663 91.71 4.89 23.79
N TYR A 664 90.57 5.51 23.48
CA TYR A 664 89.34 5.43 24.26
C TYR A 664 88.16 5.12 23.33
N ARG A 665 87.13 4.46 23.85
CA ARG A 665 85.82 4.32 23.21
C ARG A 665 84.86 5.35 23.81
N LEU A 666 84.07 6.03 22.98
CA LEU A 666 82.94 6.82 23.46
C LEU A 666 81.88 5.86 24.03
N LYS A 667 81.52 5.99 25.31
CA LYS A 667 80.40 5.23 25.90
C LYS A 667 79.05 5.80 25.44
N GLY A 668 78.99 7.12 25.28
CA GLY A 668 77.84 7.88 24.78
C GLY A 668 77.87 9.30 25.31
N TRP A 669 76.73 9.96 25.17
CA TRP A 669 76.41 11.29 25.66
C TRP A 669 75.56 11.19 26.93
N TYR A 670 75.76 12.14 27.84
CA TYR A 670 75.14 12.19 29.17
C TYR A 670 74.59 13.58 29.44
N GLU A 671 73.54 13.72 30.25
CA GLU A 671 72.86 15.00 30.52
C GLU A 671 73.56 15.83 31.62
N ASP A 672 74.46 15.20 32.38
CA ASP A 672 75.18 15.77 33.52
C ASP A 672 76.70 15.67 33.37
N GLU A 673 77.43 16.61 33.99
CA GLU A 673 78.90 16.64 33.96
C GLU A 673 79.52 15.49 34.76
N GLU A 674 78.80 14.97 35.76
CA GLU A 674 79.15 13.79 36.55
C GLU A 674 79.00 12.46 35.78
N LEU A 675 78.46 12.49 34.56
CA LEU A 675 78.27 11.35 33.65
C LEU A 675 77.43 10.20 34.26
N THR A 676 76.34 10.55 34.96
CA THR A 676 75.44 9.62 35.65
C THR A 676 74.13 9.36 34.90
N VAL A 677 73.64 10.32 34.10
CA VAL A 677 72.39 10.27 33.34
C VAL A 677 72.72 10.07 31.85
N PHE A 678 72.58 8.85 31.34
CA PHE A 678 72.88 8.54 29.94
C PHE A 678 71.79 9.08 29.00
N ALA A 679 72.18 9.94 28.07
CA ALA A 679 71.31 10.60 27.09
C ALA A 679 71.18 9.82 25.78
N GLY A 680 72.27 9.20 25.30
CA GLY A 680 72.24 8.40 24.06
C GLY A 680 73.61 8.14 23.42
N SER A 681 73.62 7.27 22.42
CA SER A 681 74.83 6.88 21.67
C SER A 681 75.13 7.86 20.54
N ALA A 682 76.40 7.98 20.12
CA ALA A 682 76.73 8.77 18.93
C ALA A 682 76.03 8.23 17.66
N GLY A 683 75.42 9.14 16.89
CA GLY A 683 74.57 8.82 15.74
C GLY A 683 73.16 8.35 16.09
N GLU A 684 72.83 8.14 17.37
CA GLU A 684 71.49 7.79 17.82
C GLU A 684 70.55 8.99 17.65
N LYS A 685 69.36 8.71 17.11
CA LYS A 685 68.34 9.72 16.84
C LYS A 685 67.44 9.91 18.06
N TYR A 686 67.21 11.16 18.43
CA TYR A 686 66.34 11.53 19.53
C TYR A 686 65.51 12.78 19.17
N TYR A 687 64.49 13.05 19.97
CA TYR A 687 63.69 14.26 19.83
C TYR A 687 64.30 15.38 20.67
N ALA A 688 64.51 16.55 20.08
CA ALA A 688 65.04 17.70 20.79
C ALA A 688 64.18 18.04 22.03
N PRO A 689 64.79 18.31 23.20
CA PRO A 689 64.07 18.69 24.42
C PRO A 689 63.26 19.99 24.25
N GLN A 690 62.41 20.29 25.24
CA GLN A 690 61.58 21.50 25.23
C GLN A 690 62.32 22.77 25.72
N GLU A 691 63.53 22.60 26.26
CA GLU A 691 64.40 23.67 26.76
C GLU A 691 65.84 23.43 26.28
N ASP A 692 66.70 24.45 26.39
CA ASP A 692 68.14 24.34 26.09
C ASP A 692 68.78 23.22 26.92
N ALA A 693 69.58 22.37 26.27
CA ALA A 693 70.21 21.21 26.91
C ALA A 693 71.71 21.12 26.63
N ILE A 694 72.44 20.58 27.59
CA ILE A 694 73.89 20.35 27.51
C ILE A 694 74.14 18.86 27.64
N TYR A 695 74.95 18.32 26.73
CA TYR A 695 75.31 16.91 26.71
C TYR A 695 76.82 16.72 26.81
N TYR A 696 77.23 15.80 27.66
CA TYR A 696 78.62 15.54 28.03
C TYR A 696 79.05 14.16 27.51
N ALA A 697 80.16 14.10 26.77
CA ALA A 697 80.69 12.83 26.26
C ALA A 697 81.42 12.04 27.36
N ALA A 698 81.13 10.74 27.49
CA ALA A 698 81.86 9.84 28.38
C ALA A 698 82.83 8.91 27.62
N TRP A 699 84.04 8.74 28.15
CA TRP A 699 85.12 7.99 27.51
C TRP A 699 85.58 6.80 28.36
N GLU A 700 85.71 5.62 27.74
CA GLU A 700 86.19 4.39 28.37
C GLU A 700 87.53 3.95 27.78
N LYS A 701 88.49 3.59 28.64
CA LYS A 701 89.82 3.15 28.22
C LYS A 701 89.79 1.65 27.90
N THR A 702 90.24 1.28 26.70
CA THR A 702 90.00 -0.08 26.16
C THR A 702 91.05 -1.11 26.62
N GLU A 703 90.60 -2.13 27.34
CA GLU A 703 91.21 -3.48 27.40
C GLU A 703 90.17 -4.52 26.93
N GLU A 704 90.62 -5.70 26.47
CA GLU A 704 89.79 -6.63 25.68
C GLU A 704 88.64 -7.27 26.48
N ALA A 705 87.43 -7.28 25.90
CA ALA A 705 86.20 -7.79 26.52
C ALA A 705 85.48 -8.83 25.63
N ALA A 706 84.71 -9.73 26.26
CA ALA A 706 84.11 -10.90 25.63
C ALA A 706 83.02 -10.59 24.58
N VAL A 707 82.86 -11.48 23.61
CA VAL A 707 81.90 -11.35 22.50
C VAL A 707 80.55 -11.97 22.89
N THR A 708 79.57 -11.12 23.17
CA THR A 708 78.16 -11.50 23.27
C THR A 708 77.49 -11.47 21.90
N CYS A 709 76.56 -12.40 21.66
CA CYS A 709 75.80 -12.51 20.42
C CYS A 709 74.29 -12.42 20.67
N THR A 710 73.53 -11.95 19.67
CA THR A 710 72.08 -11.74 19.75
C THR A 710 71.32 -12.64 18.79
N ILE A 711 70.42 -13.44 19.35
CA ILE A 711 69.47 -14.28 18.60
C ILE A 711 68.15 -13.53 18.49
N THR A 712 67.65 -13.37 17.26
CA THR A 712 66.35 -12.74 16.96
C THR A 712 65.34 -13.80 16.56
N PHE A 713 64.09 -13.67 17.00
CA PHE A 713 62.99 -14.58 16.70
C PHE A 713 61.96 -13.90 15.79
N ASP A 714 61.91 -14.29 14.52
CA ASP A 714 60.87 -13.87 13.56
C ASP A 714 59.69 -14.85 13.61
N PRO A 715 58.53 -14.46 14.18
CA PRO A 715 57.40 -15.35 14.33
C PRO A 715 56.64 -15.60 13.01
N ASN A 716 57.08 -15.08 11.86
CA ASN A 716 56.56 -15.43 10.52
C ASN A 716 55.02 -15.31 10.41
N GLY A 717 54.47 -14.22 10.96
CA GLY A 717 53.04 -13.95 11.03
C GLY A 717 52.26 -14.77 12.07
N GLY A 718 52.94 -15.40 13.02
CA GLY A 718 52.37 -15.82 14.31
C GLY A 718 52.76 -14.85 15.44
N GLU A 719 52.50 -15.24 16.68
CA GLU A 719 52.83 -14.51 17.90
C GLU A 719 53.84 -15.30 18.75
N THR A 720 54.89 -14.63 19.25
CA THR A 720 55.90 -15.18 20.16
C THR A 720 56.04 -14.30 21.40
N VAL A 721 56.24 -14.92 22.56
CA VAL A 721 56.40 -14.22 23.85
C VAL A 721 57.74 -13.46 23.92
N ARG A 722 58.74 -13.84 23.11
CA ARG A 722 60.08 -13.25 23.13
C ARG A 722 60.61 -13.00 21.72
N LYS A 723 60.91 -11.74 21.40
CA LYS A 723 61.37 -11.29 20.07
C LYS A 723 62.89 -11.40 19.86
N SER A 724 63.68 -11.36 20.93
CA SER A 724 65.14 -11.58 20.87
C SER A 724 65.72 -11.98 22.24
N ILE A 725 66.95 -12.49 22.23
CA ILE A 725 67.77 -12.78 23.41
C ILE A 725 69.25 -12.58 23.08
N THR A 726 69.98 -11.90 23.97
CA THR A 726 71.44 -11.75 23.89
C THR A 726 72.09 -12.70 24.89
N ALA A 727 73.11 -13.43 24.46
CA ALA A 727 73.84 -14.40 25.27
C ALA A 727 75.31 -14.48 24.82
N GLU A 728 76.19 -15.03 25.64
CA GLU A 728 77.60 -15.20 25.27
C GLU A 728 77.76 -16.19 24.10
N LYS A 729 78.77 -15.98 23.25
CA LYS A 729 79.09 -16.98 22.22
C LYS A 729 79.44 -18.32 22.89
N ASP A 730 78.97 -19.41 22.28
CA ASP A 730 79.02 -20.80 22.75
C ASP A 730 78.12 -21.12 23.97
N SER A 731 77.31 -20.17 24.45
CA SER A 731 76.32 -20.42 25.51
C SER A 731 74.99 -20.99 24.97
N LYS A 732 74.16 -21.55 25.87
CA LYS A 732 72.85 -22.12 25.53
C LYS A 732 71.69 -21.23 25.95
N ILE A 733 70.65 -21.19 25.11
CA ILE A 733 69.39 -20.50 25.34
C ILE A 733 68.20 -21.46 25.16
N ILE A 734 67.04 -21.13 25.73
CA ILE A 734 65.79 -21.89 25.52
C ILE A 734 64.95 -21.20 24.44
N LEU A 735 64.47 -21.97 23.46
CA LEU A 735 63.65 -21.47 22.36
C LEU A 735 62.22 -21.12 22.84
N PRO A 736 61.66 -19.95 22.46
CA PRO A 736 60.34 -19.50 22.94
C PRO A 736 59.18 -20.23 22.24
N ILE A 737 57.98 -20.16 22.83
CA ILE A 737 56.74 -20.66 22.23
C ILE A 737 56.25 -19.64 21.17
N CYS A 738 55.83 -20.15 20.01
CA CYS A 738 55.19 -19.38 18.95
C CYS A 738 53.84 -19.99 18.54
N ASN A 739 52.80 -19.18 18.43
CA ASN A 739 51.44 -19.61 18.08
C ASN A 739 50.94 -18.92 16.80
N LYS A 740 50.16 -19.61 15.97
CA LYS A 740 49.51 -19.02 14.79
C LYS A 740 48.16 -19.69 14.54
N SER A 741 47.07 -18.91 14.56
CA SER A 741 45.71 -19.46 14.48
C SER A 741 45.48 -20.22 13.16
N GLY A 742 44.96 -21.45 13.25
CA GLY A 742 44.74 -22.35 12.11
C GLY A 742 45.97 -23.15 11.66
N TYR A 743 47.11 -23.05 12.37
CA TYR A 743 48.35 -23.73 12.02
C TYR A 743 48.97 -24.43 13.26
N GLU A 744 49.77 -25.46 13.01
CA GLU A 744 50.57 -26.19 13.99
C GLU A 744 52.04 -25.74 13.90
N PHE A 745 52.64 -25.42 15.04
CA PHE A 745 54.02 -24.90 15.09
C PHE A 745 55.02 -26.06 15.03
N LEU A 746 55.81 -26.12 13.96
CA LEU A 746 56.78 -27.21 13.76
C LEU A 746 58.11 -26.96 14.48
N GLY A 747 58.49 -25.70 14.66
CA GLY A 747 59.74 -25.31 15.30
C GLY A 747 60.33 -24.01 14.72
N TRP A 748 61.49 -23.64 15.26
CA TRP A 748 62.31 -22.53 14.80
C TRP A 748 63.35 -23.02 13.80
N PHE A 749 63.52 -22.32 12.67
CA PHE A 749 64.45 -22.64 11.59
C PHE A 749 65.40 -21.47 11.35
N LEU A 750 66.57 -21.69 10.74
CA LEU A 750 67.50 -20.62 10.43
C LEU A 750 66.94 -19.71 9.32
N ALA A 751 66.78 -18.42 9.56
CA ALA A 751 66.26 -17.49 8.54
C ALA A 751 67.20 -17.35 7.32
N SER A 752 68.47 -17.77 7.44
CA SER A 752 69.44 -17.86 6.34
C SER A 752 69.30 -19.13 5.49
N ASP A 753 68.69 -20.19 6.02
CA ASP A 753 68.42 -21.46 5.35
C ASP A 753 67.23 -22.16 6.03
N ASP A 754 66.03 -21.89 5.51
CA ASP A 754 64.75 -22.40 6.01
C ASP A 754 64.64 -23.94 5.96
N SER A 755 65.66 -24.69 5.49
CA SER A 755 65.74 -26.15 5.60
C SER A 755 66.36 -26.66 6.92
N ILE A 756 67.02 -25.79 7.69
CA ILE A 756 67.75 -26.16 8.91
C ILE A 756 66.92 -25.83 10.16
N CYS A 757 66.37 -26.86 10.80
CA CYS A 757 65.67 -26.73 12.08
C CYS A 757 66.66 -26.48 13.23
N ALA A 758 66.41 -25.43 14.01
CA ALA A 758 67.14 -25.08 15.23
C ALA A 758 66.56 -25.74 16.50
N GLY A 759 65.29 -26.13 16.47
CA GLY A 759 64.60 -26.82 17.58
C GLY A 759 63.15 -26.36 17.77
N GLN A 760 62.43 -27.08 18.62
CA GLN A 760 61.06 -26.76 19.02
C GLN A 760 61.01 -25.84 20.25
N ALA A 761 59.82 -25.32 20.57
CA ALA A 761 59.63 -24.49 21.75
C ALA A 761 59.97 -25.24 23.05
N GLY A 762 60.81 -24.65 23.89
CA GLY A 762 61.31 -25.26 25.12
C GLY A 762 62.63 -26.03 24.98
N GLU A 763 63.16 -26.23 23.77
CA GLU A 763 64.45 -26.90 23.56
C GLU A 763 65.66 -25.96 23.72
N GLU A 764 66.82 -26.53 24.02
CA GLU A 764 68.10 -25.81 24.14
C GLU A 764 68.76 -25.57 22.78
N PHE A 765 69.02 -24.31 22.44
CA PHE A 765 69.78 -23.90 21.27
C PHE A 765 71.13 -23.28 21.68
N THR A 766 72.22 -23.61 20.97
CA THR A 766 73.57 -23.12 21.28
C THR A 766 73.94 -21.94 20.38
N VAL A 767 74.25 -20.79 20.98
CA VAL A 767 74.55 -19.54 20.29
C VAL A 767 75.96 -19.58 19.69
N GLN A 768 76.08 -19.47 18.37
CA GLN A 768 77.36 -19.48 17.66
C GLN A 768 77.78 -18.11 17.08
N GLY A 769 76.84 -17.17 17.04
CA GLY A 769 76.95 -15.85 16.43
C GLY A 769 75.61 -15.13 16.46
N ASP A 770 75.57 -13.90 15.97
CA ASP A 770 74.31 -13.18 15.73
C ASP A 770 73.54 -13.87 14.61
N MET A 771 72.26 -14.18 14.84
CA MET A 771 71.42 -14.85 13.84
C MET A 771 69.93 -14.68 14.13
N THR A 772 69.12 -14.82 13.07
CA THR A 772 67.66 -14.83 13.16
C THR A 772 67.14 -16.24 12.98
N LEU A 773 66.28 -16.66 13.91
CA LEU A 773 65.49 -17.89 13.82
C LEU A 773 64.05 -17.53 13.46
N LYS A 774 63.48 -18.23 12.49
CA LYS A 774 62.17 -17.98 11.90
C LYS A 774 61.21 -19.11 12.21
N ALA A 775 59.98 -18.78 12.59
CA ALA A 775 58.96 -19.75 12.94
C ALA A 775 58.42 -20.47 11.69
N HIS A 776 58.42 -21.81 11.72
CA HIS A 776 57.76 -22.63 10.68
C HIS A 776 56.50 -23.26 11.22
N PHE A 777 55.49 -23.33 10.34
CA PHE A 777 54.14 -23.75 10.66
C PHE A 777 53.59 -24.68 9.58
N GLU A 778 53.02 -25.80 9.99
CA GLU A 778 52.21 -26.65 9.12
C GLU A 778 50.74 -26.24 9.23
N LYS A 779 49.98 -26.24 8.13
CA LYS A 779 48.58 -25.85 8.17
C LYS A 779 47.75 -26.96 8.80
N LYS A 780 47.10 -26.68 9.93
CA LYS A 780 46.21 -27.65 10.58
C LYS A 780 44.99 -27.81 9.68
N GLU A 781 44.84 -28.99 9.07
CA GLU A 781 43.72 -29.29 8.17
C GLU A 781 42.40 -28.99 8.88
N ALA A 782 41.71 -27.94 8.42
CA ALA A 782 40.40 -27.59 8.92
C ALA A 782 39.45 -28.77 8.67
N VAL A 783 38.55 -29.04 9.63
CA VAL A 783 37.48 -30.01 9.43
C VAL A 783 36.58 -29.48 8.31
N LYS A 784 36.82 -29.96 7.09
CA LYS A 784 36.03 -29.64 5.91
C LYS A 784 34.75 -30.43 5.96
N VAL A 785 33.62 -29.75 5.77
CA VAL A 785 32.33 -30.40 5.56
C VAL A 785 31.98 -30.38 4.07
N THR A 786 31.24 -31.40 3.64
CA THR A 786 30.81 -31.58 2.26
C THR A 786 29.30 -31.40 2.18
N ILE A 787 28.86 -30.41 1.42
CA ILE A 787 27.45 -30.20 1.06
C ILE A 787 27.24 -30.83 -0.31
N THR A 788 26.47 -31.92 -0.35
CA THR A 788 26.10 -32.64 -1.58
C THR A 788 24.76 -32.12 -2.11
N PHE A 789 24.57 -32.20 -3.43
CA PHE A 789 23.36 -31.70 -4.10
C PHE A 789 22.69 -32.83 -4.85
N ASP A 790 21.52 -33.26 -4.39
CA ASP A 790 20.64 -34.17 -5.15
C ASP A 790 19.73 -33.32 -6.03
N THR A 791 19.95 -33.38 -7.35
CA THR A 791 19.24 -32.54 -8.31
C THR A 791 17.86 -33.07 -8.70
N ASP A 792 17.42 -34.22 -8.16
CA ASP A 792 16.17 -34.91 -8.51
C ASP A 792 15.90 -34.94 -10.03
N GLY A 793 16.90 -35.37 -10.79
CA GLY A 793 16.81 -35.47 -12.26
C GLY A 793 17.08 -34.17 -13.03
N GLY A 794 17.35 -33.05 -12.37
CA GLY A 794 17.93 -31.86 -13.00
C GLY A 794 19.44 -31.98 -13.27
N LYS A 795 20.02 -31.01 -14.00
CA LYS A 795 21.45 -30.95 -14.36
C LYS A 795 22.35 -31.01 -13.12
N GLU A 796 23.32 -31.92 -13.13
CA GLU A 796 24.17 -32.25 -11.98
C GLU A 796 24.86 -31.01 -11.36
N ALA A 797 24.64 -30.81 -10.06
CA ALA A 797 25.27 -29.76 -9.27
C ALA A 797 26.45 -30.33 -8.46
N LYS A 798 27.64 -29.75 -8.61
CA LYS A 798 28.86 -30.26 -7.96
C LYS A 798 28.81 -30.05 -6.44
N PRO A 799 29.15 -31.07 -5.62
CA PRO A 799 29.27 -30.91 -4.17
C PRO A 799 30.26 -29.82 -3.77
N ILE A 800 29.90 -29.02 -2.77
CA ILE A 800 30.75 -27.95 -2.22
C ILE A 800 31.45 -28.47 -0.97
N ARG A 801 32.78 -28.28 -0.91
CA ARG A 801 33.60 -28.54 0.28
C ARG A 801 34.12 -27.25 0.85
N ALA A 802 33.73 -26.95 2.09
CA ALA A 802 34.11 -25.73 2.82
C ALA A 802 34.55 -26.09 4.25
N ALA A 803 35.26 -25.21 4.96
CA ALA A 803 35.57 -25.46 6.35
C ALA A 803 34.30 -25.34 7.21
N LYS A 804 34.22 -26.13 8.28
CA LYS A 804 33.07 -26.14 9.18
C LYS A 804 32.84 -24.75 9.80
N GLY A 805 31.76 -24.09 9.39
CA GLY A 805 31.37 -22.74 9.81
C GLY A 805 31.44 -21.69 8.70
N ASP A 806 32.10 -21.98 7.58
CA ASP A 806 32.20 -21.09 6.42
C ASP A 806 30.82 -20.85 5.77
N THR A 807 30.64 -19.66 5.19
CA THR A 807 29.50 -19.38 4.30
C THR A 807 29.77 -19.93 2.90
N ILE A 808 28.80 -20.65 2.33
CA ILE A 808 28.80 -21.13 0.95
C ILE A 808 27.64 -20.52 0.16
N ARG A 809 27.77 -20.42 -1.15
CA ARG A 809 26.67 -20.04 -2.06
C ARG A 809 26.06 -21.27 -2.72
N LEU A 810 24.74 -21.35 -2.73
CA LEU A 810 23.99 -22.47 -3.31
C LEU A 810 24.09 -22.47 -4.85
N PRO A 811 24.33 -23.62 -5.50
CA PRO A 811 24.52 -23.71 -6.94
C PRO A 811 23.19 -23.58 -7.71
N LYS A 812 23.28 -23.30 -9.02
CA LYS A 812 22.16 -23.42 -9.95
C LYS A 812 22.06 -24.85 -10.49
N THR A 813 20.84 -25.33 -10.67
CA THR A 813 20.46 -26.54 -11.43
C THR A 813 19.27 -26.19 -12.33
N GLU A 814 19.03 -26.99 -13.38
CA GLU A 814 17.95 -26.81 -14.36
C GLU A 814 17.37 -28.16 -14.76
N LYS A 815 16.05 -28.26 -14.98
CA LYS A 815 15.32 -29.46 -15.38
C LYS A 815 14.26 -29.06 -16.41
N ASP A 816 14.40 -29.55 -17.63
CA ASP A 816 13.57 -29.07 -18.76
C ASP A 816 12.08 -29.36 -18.51
N GLY A 817 11.21 -28.35 -18.65
CA GLY A 817 9.78 -28.44 -18.35
C GLY A 817 9.40 -28.32 -16.87
N TYR A 818 10.32 -27.85 -16.01
CA TYR A 818 10.08 -27.69 -14.57
C TYR A 818 10.73 -26.41 -14.00
N ASN A 819 9.93 -25.65 -13.25
CA ASN A 819 10.38 -24.53 -12.41
C ASN A 819 11.20 -25.03 -11.22
N PHE A 820 12.35 -24.41 -10.95
CA PHE A 820 13.19 -24.71 -9.78
C PHE A 820 12.69 -23.96 -8.54
N LEU A 821 12.24 -24.69 -7.52
CA LEU A 821 11.66 -24.12 -6.31
C LEU A 821 12.68 -23.82 -5.20
N GLY A 822 13.93 -24.29 -5.35
CA GLY A 822 15.01 -24.11 -4.37
C GLY A 822 15.60 -25.43 -3.86
N TRP A 823 16.58 -25.27 -2.97
CA TRP A 823 17.27 -26.35 -2.29
C TRP A 823 16.67 -26.57 -0.90
N TYR A 824 16.33 -27.82 -0.58
CA TYR A 824 15.66 -28.20 0.67
C TYR A 824 16.46 -29.23 1.46
N THR A 825 16.15 -29.37 2.75
CA THR A 825 16.79 -30.36 3.64
C THR A 825 16.37 -31.81 3.37
N GLU A 826 15.23 -32.04 2.70
CA GLU A 826 14.64 -33.35 2.47
C GLU A 826 14.06 -33.47 1.05
N LYS A 827 14.00 -34.71 0.54
CA LYS A 827 13.60 -34.99 -0.85
C LYS A 827 12.13 -34.64 -1.15
N ASP A 828 11.23 -34.90 -0.21
CA ASP A 828 9.78 -34.69 -0.36
C ASP A 828 9.30 -33.34 0.23
N GLY A 829 10.22 -32.38 0.36
CA GLY A 829 10.00 -31.06 0.97
C GLY A 829 10.36 -31.01 2.45
N GLY A 830 10.86 -29.84 2.89
CA GLY A 830 11.31 -29.59 4.26
C GLY A 830 11.65 -28.12 4.47
N ILE A 831 12.73 -27.83 5.19
CA ILE A 831 13.25 -26.46 5.37
C ILE A 831 13.90 -26.01 4.05
N LEU A 832 13.54 -24.83 3.56
CA LEU A 832 14.20 -24.19 2.43
C LEU A 832 15.59 -23.67 2.86
N LEU A 833 16.65 -24.21 2.26
CA LEU A 833 18.03 -23.75 2.46
C LEU A 833 18.35 -22.51 1.61
N GLY A 834 17.61 -22.32 0.51
CA GLY A 834 17.70 -21.14 -0.36
C GLY A 834 17.56 -21.48 -1.84
N ILE A 835 17.55 -20.44 -2.66
CA ILE A 835 17.51 -20.52 -4.13
C ILE A 835 18.94 -20.42 -4.70
N PRO A 836 19.16 -20.55 -6.03
CA PRO A 836 20.51 -20.43 -6.59
C PRO A 836 21.13 -19.06 -6.26
N GLY A 837 22.35 -19.07 -5.73
CA GLY A 837 23.05 -17.88 -5.26
C GLY A 837 22.83 -17.51 -3.80
N SER A 838 21.82 -18.06 -3.11
CA SER A 838 21.61 -17.83 -1.67
C SER A 838 22.80 -18.32 -0.84
N GLU A 839 23.11 -17.60 0.25
CA GLU A 839 24.22 -17.90 1.16
C GLU A 839 23.77 -18.72 2.37
N MET A 840 24.47 -19.81 2.69
CA MET A 840 24.21 -20.65 3.88
C MET A 840 25.52 -21.05 4.59
N LYS A 841 25.47 -21.29 5.90
CA LYS A 841 26.65 -21.75 6.66
C LYS A 841 26.83 -23.27 6.59
N ALA A 842 28.01 -23.71 6.15
CA ALA A 842 28.40 -25.11 6.07
C ALA A 842 28.81 -25.64 7.46
N VAL A 843 27.83 -26.03 8.29
CA VAL A 843 28.06 -26.42 9.70
C VAL A 843 28.23 -27.94 9.93
N LYS A 844 27.83 -28.78 8.98
CA LYS A 844 27.96 -30.25 9.00
C LYS A 844 27.91 -30.80 7.56
N ASP A 845 28.30 -32.05 7.37
CA ASP A 845 28.01 -32.78 6.13
C ASP A 845 26.49 -32.94 5.98
N MET A 846 25.95 -32.68 4.79
CA MET A 846 24.54 -32.88 4.46
C MET A 846 24.30 -32.92 2.95
N THR A 847 23.14 -33.47 2.57
CA THR A 847 22.61 -33.35 1.21
C THR A 847 21.52 -32.29 1.18
N ALA A 848 21.56 -31.43 0.16
CA ALA A 848 20.48 -30.52 -0.21
C ALA A 848 19.75 -31.09 -1.43
N TYR A 849 18.43 -31.09 -1.40
CA TYR A 849 17.56 -31.70 -2.40
C TYR A 849 16.88 -30.61 -3.25
N ALA A 850 16.97 -30.74 -4.57
CA ALA A 850 16.30 -29.88 -5.52
C ALA A 850 14.81 -30.22 -5.58
N LEU A 851 13.94 -29.23 -5.35
CA LEU A 851 12.50 -29.38 -5.60
C LEU A 851 12.09 -28.66 -6.88
N TRP A 852 11.12 -29.27 -7.56
CA TRP A 852 10.69 -28.92 -8.90
C TRP A 852 9.17 -28.85 -8.98
N GLU A 853 8.66 -27.88 -9.72
CA GLU A 853 7.25 -27.77 -10.08
C GLU A 853 7.14 -27.89 -11.60
N LYS A 854 6.20 -28.68 -12.10
CA LYS A 854 6.08 -28.88 -13.55
C LYS A 854 5.54 -27.60 -14.19
N GLU A 855 6.19 -27.12 -15.25
CA GLU A 855 5.68 -25.98 -16.02
C GLU A 855 4.31 -26.36 -16.60
N ALA A 856 3.30 -25.54 -16.31
CA ALA A 856 1.95 -25.77 -16.81
C ALA A 856 1.91 -25.50 -18.31
N VAL A 857 1.48 -26.50 -19.08
CA VAL A 857 0.98 -26.28 -20.43
C VAL A 857 -0.47 -25.84 -20.27
N GLU A 858 -0.86 -24.75 -20.92
CA GLU A 858 -2.26 -24.37 -21.05
C GLU A 858 -3.00 -25.46 -21.83
N ASP A 859 -3.79 -26.26 -21.10
CA ASP A 859 -4.81 -27.15 -21.64
C ASP A 859 -5.99 -27.12 -20.68
N SER A 860 -7.21 -27.09 -21.24
CA SER A 860 -8.44 -26.76 -20.52
C SER A 860 -8.96 -27.87 -19.60
N ASP A 861 -9.84 -27.47 -18.67
CA ASP A 861 -10.72 -28.32 -17.85
C ASP A 861 -10.06 -29.41 -16.98
N ASN A 862 -9.95 -29.11 -15.68
CA ASN A 862 -10.26 -30.06 -14.61
C ASN A 862 -10.59 -29.32 -13.31
N GLY A 863 -11.89 -29.21 -13.00
CA GLY A 863 -12.39 -28.64 -11.74
C GLY A 863 -12.19 -29.58 -10.55
N ALA A 864 -10.95 -29.73 -10.09
CA ALA A 864 -10.62 -30.40 -8.85
C ALA A 864 -10.00 -29.40 -7.87
N ASP A 865 -10.60 -29.26 -6.68
CA ASP A 865 -10.05 -28.41 -5.62
C ASP A 865 -8.60 -28.82 -5.31
N PRO A 866 -7.67 -27.87 -5.13
CA PRO A 866 -6.29 -28.20 -4.81
C PRO A 866 -6.23 -28.92 -3.45
N GLU A 867 -5.61 -30.10 -3.40
CA GLU A 867 -5.42 -30.83 -2.14
C GLU A 867 -4.81 -29.91 -1.08
N THR A 868 -5.39 -29.86 0.12
CA THR A 868 -4.89 -29.05 1.24
C THR A 868 -4.33 -29.92 2.36
N CYS A 869 -3.55 -29.31 3.25
CA CYS A 869 -2.93 -29.92 4.41
C CYS A 869 -3.16 -29.06 5.65
N LYS A 870 -3.48 -29.71 6.77
CA LYS A 870 -3.69 -29.06 8.06
C LYS A 870 -2.35 -28.84 8.78
N VAL A 871 -2.12 -27.61 9.21
CA VAL A 871 -0.97 -27.22 10.02
C VAL A 871 -1.42 -26.84 11.43
N THR A 872 -0.69 -27.30 12.46
CA THR A 872 -1.00 -27.02 13.87
C THR A 872 0.23 -26.52 14.63
N PHE A 873 0.09 -25.50 15.48
CA PHE A 873 1.15 -24.89 16.28
C PHE A 873 0.93 -25.07 17.79
N HIS A 874 1.81 -25.84 18.42
CA HIS A 874 1.83 -26.13 19.84
C HIS A 874 2.88 -25.26 20.56
N ALA A 875 2.47 -24.07 21.02
CA ALA A 875 3.34 -23.15 21.75
C ALA A 875 3.76 -23.63 23.16
N GLY A 876 3.20 -24.74 23.65
CA GLY A 876 3.49 -25.33 24.96
C GLY A 876 3.00 -24.43 26.10
N LYS A 877 3.94 -23.82 26.84
CA LYS A 877 3.63 -22.85 27.91
C LYS A 877 3.45 -21.41 27.39
N GLY A 878 3.79 -21.16 26.14
CA GLY A 878 3.61 -19.87 25.48
C GLY A 878 2.28 -19.74 24.74
N THR A 879 2.07 -18.58 24.14
CA THR A 879 0.99 -18.27 23.20
C THR A 879 1.54 -18.20 21.77
N VAL A 880 0.67 -18.39 20.78
CA VAL A 880 0.97 -18.13 19.36
C VAL A 880 -0.29 -17.58 18.71
N LYS A 881 -0.14 -16.56 17.86
CA LYS A 881 -1.26 -15.81 17.26
C LYS A 881 -2.18 -16.71 16.43
N THR A 882 -1.60 -17.68 15.73
CA THR A 882 -2.30 -18.63 14.87
C THR A 882 -1.98 -20.04 15.32
N LYS A 883 -3.00 -20.78 15.76
CA LYS A 883 -2.84 -22.15 16.31
C LYS A 883 -3.05 -23.24 15.27
N GLU A 884 -3.89 -23.01 14.27
CA GLU A 884 -4.14 -23.92 13.16
C GLU A 884 -4.27 -23.13 11.85
N LEU A 885 -3.85 -23.75 10.74
CA LEU A 885 -3.95 -23.22 9.38
C LEU A 885 -4.26 -24.36 8.40
N THR A 886 -4.91 -24.03 7.28
CA THR A 886 -5.04 -24.92 6.13
C THR A 886 -4.19 -24.33 5.00
N ILE A 887 -3.22 -25.10 4.50
CA ILE A 887 -2.28 -24.68 3.46
C ILE A 887 -2.45 -25.63 2.27
N ILE A 888 -2.44 -25.11 1.03
CA ILE A 888 -2.43 -25.96 -0.17
C ILE A 888 -1.22 -26.91 -0.10
N LYS A 889 -1.41 -28.18 -0.44
CA LYS A 889 -0.35 -29.20 -0.40
C LYS A 889 0.75 -28.86 -1.41
N GLY A 890 1.96 -28.67 -0.90
CA GLY A 890 3.09 -28.09 -1.62
C GLY A 890 3.29 -26.59 -1.36
N GLY A 891 2.38 -25.90 -0.69
CA GLY A 891 2.55 -24.50 -0.28
C GLY A 891 3.68 -24.31 0.73
N SER A 892 4.32 -23.13 0.71
CA SER A 892 5.32 -22.74 1.70
C SER A 892 4.68 -21.93 2.83
N LEU A 893 5.10 -22.20 4.07
CA LEU A 893 4.64 -21.52 5.28
C LEU A 893 5.82 -20.90 6.02
N TYR A 894 5.74 -19.61 6.34
CA TYR A 894 6.67 -18.95 7.26
C TYR A 894 6.31 -19.28 8.70
N LEU A 895 7.27 -19.77 9.47
CA LEU A 895 7.02 -20.18 10.85
C LEU A 895 6.78 -18.97 11.77
N PRO A 896 5.64 -18.91 12.51
CA PRO A 896 5.25 -17.75 13.31
C PRO A 896 6.10 -17.59 14.57
N MET A 897 6.10 -16.41 15.18
CA MET A 897 6.72 -16.21 16.50
C MET A 897 5.71 -16.59 17.60
N PRO A 898 6.05 -17.51 18.52
CA PRO A 898 5.31 -17.68 19.77
C PRO A 898 5.90 -16.79 20.88
N GLU A 899 5.13 -16.52 21.93
CA GLU A 899 5.53 -15.70 23.07
C GLU A 899 5.44 -16.49 24.38
N CYS A 900 6.43 -16.40 25.28
CA CYS A 900 6.38 -17.00 26.62
C CYS A 900 7.12 -16.13 27.63
N GLU A 901 6.44 -15.71 28.70
CA GLU A 901 7.01 -14.80 29.69
C GLU A 901 8.16 -15.46 30.48
N GLY A 902 9.34 -14.82 30.49
CA GLY A 902 10.53 -15.31 31.20
C GLY A 902 11.34 -16.41 30.48
N TYR A 903 11.02 -16.71 29.22
CA TYR A 903 11.72 -17.71 28.41
C TYR A 903 12.02 -17.18 27.00
N ASP A 904 13.18 -17.51 26.46
CA ASP A 904 13.55 -17.23 25.07
C ASP A 904 13.08 -18.36 24.16
N PHE A 905 12.49 -18.00 23.02
CA PHE A 905 12.11 -18.96 21.97
C PHE A 905 13.33 -19.42 21.18
N THR A 906 13.55 -20.73 21.06
CA THR A 906 14.72 -21.31 20.39
C THR A 906 14.39 -22.04 19.08
N GLY A 907 13.14 -21.95 18.59
CA GLY A 907 12.70 -22.55 17.33
C GLY A 907 11.59 -23.60 17.47
N TRP A 908 11.00 -23.94 16.32
CA TRP A 908 9.96 -24.94 16.15
C TRP A 908 10.54 -26.31 15.86
N TYR A 909 9.81 -27.35 16.27
CA TYR A 909 10.17 -28.76 16.14
C TYR A 909 8.98 -29.56 15.61
N LEU A 910 9.20 -30.67 14.89
CA LEU A 910 8.13 -31.52 14.34
C LEU A 910 7.55 -32.52 15.36
N ASP A 911 8.11 -32.58 16.56
CA ASP A 911 7.75 -33.51 17.63
C ASP A 911 7.73 -32.85 19.02
N ASP A 912 6.82 -33.31 19.88
CA ASP A 912 6.67 -32.84 21.28
C ASP A 912 7.89 -33.14 22.17
N ALA A 913 8.73 -34.11 21.78
CA ALA A 913 10.01 -34.36 22.46
C ALA A 913 11.12 -33.37 22.05
N LEU A 914 10.83 -32.44 21.12
CA LEU A 914 11.70 -31.35 20.69
C LEU A 914 13.06 -31.84 20.14
N THR A 915 13.01 -32.91 19.33
CA THR A 915 14.18 -33.61 18.77
C THR A 915 14.42 -33.32 17.29
N GLN A 916 13.37 -33.10 16.50
CA GLN A 916 13.38 -32.83 15.07
C GLN A 916 13.17 -31.33 14.83
N PHE A 917 14.26 -30.57 14.70
CA PHE A 917 14.19 -29.12 14.45
C PHE A 917 13.55 -28.82 13.09
N ALA A 918 12.51 -28.00 13.10
CA ALA A 918 11.70 -27.65 11.94
C ALA A 918 12.02 -26.25 11.38
N GLY A 919 12.64 -25.38 12.18
CA GLY A 919 13.02 -24.02 11.76
C GLY A 919 12.91 -23.01 12.90
N ALA A 920 13.61 -21.89 12.76
CA ALA A 920 13.48 -20.72 13.61
C ALA A 920 12.20 -19.93 13.26
N TYR A 921 11.98 -18.81 13.95
CA TYR A 921 10.99 -17.83 13.52
C TYR A 921 11.32 -17.32 12.10
N HIS A 922 10.29 -17.26 11.25
CA HIS A 922 10.34 -16.77 9.88
C HIS A 922 11.19 -17.62 8.90
N ASP A 923 11.65 -18.81 9.30
CA ASP A 923 12.12 -19.82 8.34
C ASP A 923 10.92 -20.30 7.49
N ALA A 924 11.16 -20.54 6.20
CA ALA A 924 10.17 -21.06 5.26
C ALA A 924 10.19 -22.59 5.23
N TYR A 925 9.03 -23.21 5.49
CA TYR A 925 8.84 -24.66 5.50
C TYR A 925 7.79 -25.06 4.45
N ARG A 926 8.09 -26.04 3.58
CA ARG A 926 7.13 -26.52 2.55
C ARG A 926 6.21 -27.60 3.12
N ILE A 927 4.91 -27.34 3.12
CA ILE A 927 3.88 -28.21 3.70
C ILE A 927 3.41 -29.22 2.65
N THR A 928 3.92 -30.45 2.71
CA THR A 928 3.56 -31.53 1.76
C THR A 928 2.62 -32.60 2.35
N LYS A 929 2.28 -32.46 3.64
CA LYS A 929 1.34 -33.27 4.43
C LYS A 929 0.89 -32.49 5.66
N ASP A 930 -0.13 -32.98 6.37
CA ASP A 930 -0.51 -32.46 7.68
C ASP A 930 0.69 -32.41 8.64
N THR A 931 0.94 -31.25 9.25
CA THR A 931 2.19 -30.97 9.97
C THR A 931 1.93 -30.26 11.30
N SER A 932 2.51 -30.78 12.38
CA SER A 932 2.44 -30.17 13.71
C SER A 932 3.80 -29.62 14.13
N PHE A 933 3.83 -28.38 14.59
CA PHE A 933 5.02 -27.67 15.05
C PHE A 933 4.95 -27.43 16.57
N TYR A 934 6.03 -27.71 17.30
CA TYR A 934 6.15 -27.62 18.75
C TYR A 934 7.23 -26.60 19.15
N ALA A 935 6.89 -25.63 20.00
CA ALA A 935 7.79 -24.55 20.37
C ALA A 935 8.77 -24.96 21.48
N LYS A 936 10.06 -24.69 21.28
CA LYS A 936 11.10 -24.90 22.29
C LYS A 936 11.53 -23.60 22.97
N TRP A 937 11.74 -23.68 24.27
CA TRP A 937 11.96 -22.56 25.17
C TRP A 937 13.22 -22.77 26.02
N GLU A 938 14.06 -21.74 26.14
CA GLU A 938 15.18 -21.71 27.09
C GLU A 938 14.90 -20.67 28.20
N LYS A 939 15.24 -21.00 29.45
CA LYS A 939 14.97 -20.09 30.57
C LYS A 939 16.07 -19.03 30.66
N ILE A 940 15.67 -17.76 30.66
CA ILE A 940 16.56 -16.61 30.81
C ILE A 940 17.35 -16.74 32.13
N LYS A 941 18.67 -16.74 32.05
CA LYS A 941 19.58 -16.79 33.22
C LYS A 941 19.99 -15.36 33.58
N GLY A 942 19.54 -14.87 34.74
CA GLY A 942 20.11 -13.67 35.34
C GLY A 942 21.48 -13.98 35.90
N ASP A 943 22.52 -13.31 35.40
CA ASP A 943 23.89 -13.48 35.88
C ASP A 943 24.31 -12.31 36.77
N SER A 944 24.95 -12.63 37.89
CA SER A 944 25.33 -11.67 38.93
C SER A 944 26.84 -11.55 38.98
N SER A 945 27.38 -10.36 38.76
CA SER A 945 28.75 -10.03 39.17
C SER A 945 28.81 -8.63 39.77
N ASN A 946 29.63 -8.49 40.81
CA ASN A 946 29.49 -7.47 41.85
C ASN A 946 30.81 -6.70 42.03
N ASN A 947 30.72 -5.39 42.27
CA ASN A 947 31.65 -4.47 42.96
C ASN A 947 31.20 -3.04 42.55
N GLY A 948 30.62 -2.19 43.41
CA GLY A 948 31.04 -1.81 44.76
C GLY A 948 31.73 -0.45 44.64
N ASP A 949 31.12 0.67 45.03
CA ASP A 949 31.02 1.11 46.44
C ASP A 949 29.70 1.89 46.77
N ASN A 950 29.50 2.20 48.05
CA ASN A 950 28.23 2.49 48.71
C ASN A 950 27.78 3.96 48.70
N THR A 951 26.46 4.17 48.67
CA THR A 951 25.76 4.89 49.77
C THR A 951 24.32 4.36 49.90
N GLN A 952 23.86 4.15 51.14
CA GLN A 952 22.50 3.68 51.45
C GLN A 952 21.54 4.85 51.79
N ASP A 953 20.26 4.51 51.71
CA ASP A 953 19.03 5.21 52.11
C ASP A 953 18.31 5.93 50.96
N GLY A 954 17.10 5.53 50.56
CA GLY A 954 16.28 4.40 51.01
C GLY A 954 14.80 4.65 50.81
N ASP A 955 14.26 4.27 49.64
CA ASP A 955 12.82 4.08 49.45
C ASP A 955 12.56 2.91 48.50
N SER A 956 11.43 2.23 48.68
CA SER A 956 11.08 1.00 47.97
C SER A 956 10.08 1.25 46.87
N SER A 957 10.56 1.32 45.63
CA SER A 957 9.75 1.14 44.42
C SER A 957 10.52 0.28 43.42
N ASP A 958 10.16 -1.01 43.36
CA ASP A 958 10.68 -1.96 42.37
C ASP A 958 10.02 -1.69 41.02
N GLU A 959 10.42 -0.58 40.37
CA GLU A 959 10.01 -0.27 39.00
C GLU A 959 10.82 -1.12 38.03
N THR A 960 10.27 -2.29 37.66
CA THR A 960 10.65 -3.00 36.44
C THR A 960 10.41 -2.06 35.25
N LEU A 961 11.47 -1.42 34.76
CA LEU A 961 11.40 -0.49 33.63
C LEU A 961 10.78 -1.19 32.41
N ASN A 962 9.54 -0.81 32.07
CA ASN A 962 8.85 -1.30 30.90
C ASN A 962 9.57 -0.83 29.63
N THR A 963 10.26 -1.73 28.93
CA THR A 963 10.95 -1.44 27.66
C THR A 963 10.19 -2.01 26.46
N TYR A 964 10.07 -1.21 25.40
CA TYR A 964 9.70 -1.69 24.08
C TYR A 964 10.93 -2.18 23.32
N THR A 965 10.79 -3.29 22.60
CA THR A 965 11.85 -3.84 21.74
C THR A 965 11.54 -3.52 20.29
N ILE A 966 12.45 -2.81 19.61
CA ILE A 966 12.41 -2.58 18.16
C ILE A 966 13.34 -3.60 17.51
N LYS A 967 12.87 -4.32 16.51
CA LYS A 967 13.70 -5.22 15.66
C LYS A 967 13.87 -4.62 14.27
N TYR A 968 15.00 -4.87 13.64
CA TYR A 968 15.38 -4.35 12.33
C TYR A 968 15.65 -5.52 11.38
N ASP A 969 14.75 -5.71 10.41
CA ASP A 969 14.85 -6.71 9.33
C ASP A 969 15.29 -6.03 8.03
N ALA A 970 16.52 -6.29 7.61
CA ALA A 970 17.07 -5.65 6.42
C ALA A 970 16.49 -6.17 5.09
N ASN A 971 15.46 -7.03 5.06
CA ASN A 971 14.74 -7.43 3.83
C ASN A 971 15.68 -7.88 2.70
N GLY A 972 16.57 -8.83 3.01
CA GLY A 972 17.61 -9.32 2.10
C GLY A 972 18.88 -8.44 1.98
N GLY A 973 18.96 -7.34 2.74
CA GLY A 973 20.19 -6.59 3.01
C GLY A 973 20.87 -6.98 4.34
N LYS A 974 21.72 -6.09 4.84
CA LYS A 974 22.42 -6.18 6.13
C LYS A 974 22.22 -4.88 6.92
N THR A 975 22.18 -4.93 8.25
CA THR A 975 22.15 -3.75 9.13
C THR A 975 23.04 -3.98 10.35
N GLY A 976 23.58 -2.90 10.95
CA GLY A 976 24.53 -2.98 12.06
C GLY A 976 23.95 -3.52 13.36
N ASN A 977 22.66 -3.29 13.63
CA ASN A 977 21.96 -3.76 14.83
C ASN A 977 20.64 -4.42 14.44
N ALA A 978 20.46 -5.70 14.77
CA ALA A 978 19.21 -6.44 14.48
C ALA A 978 18.06 -6.13 15.43
N SER A 979 18.33 -5.53 16.60
CA SER A 979 17.30 -5.05 17.53
C SER A 979 17.86 -4.06 18.56
N VAL A 980 16.98 -3.29 19.18
CA VAL A 980 17.30 -2.35 20.26
C VAL A 980 16.13 -2.28 21.26
N LYS A 981 16.45 -2.10 22.55
CA LYS A 981 15.45 -1.88 23.61
C LYS A 981 15.39 -0.41 23.97
N VAL A 982 14.18 0.13 24.07
CA VAL A 982 13.89 1.52 24.38
C VAL A 982 12.93 1.55 25.56
N VAL A 983 13.22 2.35 26.59
CA VAL A 983 12.30 2.51 27.73
C VAL A 983 10.99 3.15 27.25
N LYS A 984 9.84 2.76 27.80
CA LYS A 984 8.53 3.30 27.40
C LYS A 984 8.53 4.84 27.52
N GLY A 985 8.28 5.51 26.39
CA GLY A 985 8.37 6.98 26.25
C GLY A 985 9.70 7.51 25.72
N GLY A 986 10.74 6.68 25.64
CA GLY A 986 12.03 7.01 25.05
C GLY A 986 12.05 6.95 23.51
N SER A 987 13.20 7.27 22.92
CA SER A 987 13.45 7.23 21.48
C SER A 987 14.74 6.48 21.13
N VAL A 988 14.92 6.14 19.86
CA VAL A 988 16.16 5.56 19.33
C VAL A 988 16.49 6.13 17.95
N LYS A 989 17.79 6.09 17.59
CA LYS A 989 18.26 6.39 16.24
C LYS A 989 18.16 5.15 15.35
N LEU A 990 17.56 5.29 14.18
CA LEU A 990 17.43 4.22 13.20
C LEU A 990 18.80 3.91 12.54
N PRO A 991 19.20 2.63 12.42
CA PRO A 991 20.49 2.25 11.86
C PRO A 991 20.49 2.30 10.31
N GLY A 992 21.66 2.36 9.69
CA GLY A 992 21.81 2.10 8.26
C GLY A 992 21.51 0.66 7.87
N ALA A 993 21.20 0.45 6.59
CA ALA A 993 21.17 -0.87 5.98
C ALA A 993 21.79 -0.84 4.58
N GLU A 994 22.45 -1.93 4.20
CA GLU A 994 23.13 -2.11 2.91
C GLU A 994 22.61 -3.33 2.14
N ARG A 995 22.46 -3.23 0.83
CA ARG A 995 22.14 -4.36 -0.06
C ARG A 995 22.79 -4.17 -1.43
N GLU A 996 23.57 -5.16 -1.86
CA GLU A 996 24.34 -5.09 -3.12
C GLU A 996 23.40 -4.93 -4.34
N GLY A 997 23.61 -3.87 -5.12
CA GLY A 997 22.77 -3.53 -6.29
C GLY A 997 21.46 -2.78 -5.98
N TYR A 998 21.24 -2.35 -4.73
CA TYR A 998 20.03 -1.65 -4.31
C TYR A 998 20.34 -0.42 -3.43
N ILE A 999 19.51 0.61 -3.54
CA ILE A 999 19.54 1.82 -2.72
C ILE A 999 18.59 1.63 -1.53
N PHE A 1000 19.09 1.88 -0.31
CA PHE A 1000 18.27 1.86 0.90
C PHE A 1000 17.31 3.05 0.93
N LYS A 1001 16.02 2.78 1.15
CA LYS A 1001 14.96 3.82 1.21
C LYS A 1001 14.40 4.03 2.63
N GLY A 1002 15.02 3.44 3.64
CA GLY A 1002 14.61 3.54 5.04
C GLY A 1002 13.82 2.33 5.55
N TRP A 1003 13.39 2.47 6.79
CA TRP A 1003 12.68 1.48 7.61
C TRP A 1003 11.17 1.70 7.54
N TYR A 1004 10.44 0.59 7.46
CA TYR A 1004 8.99 0.54 7.31
C TYR A 1004 8.38 -0.47 8.29
N THR A 1005 7.08 -0.41 8.58
CA THR A 1005 6.39 -1.49 9.30
C THR A 1005 6.04 -2.67 8.38
N ASP A 1006 5.51 -3.76 8.94
CA ASP A 1006 4.93 -4.89 8.21
C ASP A 1006 3.74 -4.49 7.32
N ARG A 1007 3.20 -3.28 7.51
CA ARG A 1007 2.14 -2.66 6.70
C ARG A 1007 2.65 -1.67 5.65
N GLN A 1008 3.96 -1.62 5.39
CA GLN A 1008 4.60 -0.66 4.50
C GLN A 1008 4.47 0.82 4.90
N VAL A 1009 4.14 1.12 6.16
CA VAL A 1009 4.18 2.50 6.71
C VAL A 1009 5.64 2.92 6.92
N PHE A 1010 6.05 4.07 6.38
CA PHE A 1010 7.41 4.60 6.54
C PHE A 1010 7.68 5.10 7.96
N ILE A 1011 8.82 4.70 8.53
CA ILE A 1011 9.22 5.03 9.91
C ILE A 1011 10.45 5.95 9.96
N GLY A 1012 11.31 5.90 8.94
CA GLY A 1012 12.46 6.80 8.81
C GLY A 1012 13.69 6.15 8.17
N THR A 1013 14.66 6.99 7.83
CA THR A 1013 15.96 6.67 7.25
C THR A 1013 17.06 6.58 8.32
N GLU A 1014 18.28 6.25 7.90
CA GLU A 1014 19.44 6.17 8.80
C GLU A 1014 19.67 7.50 9.55
N GLY A 1015 19.86 7.41 10.86
CA GLY A 1015 20.11 8.58 11.71
C GLY A 1015 18.86 9.37 12.10
N GLU A 1016 17.67 9.01 11.63
CA GLU A 1016 16.42 9.62 12.11
C GLU A 1016 15.98 9.06 13.48
N THR A 1017 15.21 9.84 14.23
CA THR A 1017 14.81 9.53 15.61
C THR A 1017 13.42 8.91 15.64
N TYR A 1018 13.30 7.65 16.05
CA TYR A 1018 12.03 6.94 16.19
C TYR A 1018 11.59 6.79 17.66
N LYS A 1019 10.30 7.02 17.95
CA LYS A 1019 9.67 6.83 19.26
C LYS A 1019 8.67 5.68 19.20
N PRO A 1020 8.99 4.47 19.71
CA PRO A 1020 8.07 3.34 19.67
C PRO A 1020 6.91 3.51 20.65
N GLY A 1021 5.66 3.41 20.15
CA GLY A 1021 4.47 3.29 21.00
C GLY A 1021 4.29 1.88 21.60
N ARG A 1022 4.97 0.87 21.04
CA ARG A 1022 4.98 -0.54 21.45
C ARG A 1022 6.25 -1.24 20.93
N SER A 1023 6.51 -2.48 21.38
CA SER A 1023 7.48 -3.35 20.70
C SER A 1023 7.04 -3.62 19.25
N ILE A 1024 7.97 -3.54 18.30
CA ILE A 1024 7.67 -3.55 16.86
C ILE A 1024 8.85 -4.11 16.04
N SER A 1025 8.57 -4.66 14.86
CA SER A 1025 9.58 -5.01 13.85
C SER A 1025 9.51 -4.01 12.71
N LEU A 1026 10.66 -3.52 12.28
CA LEU A 1026 10.83 -2.61 11.15
C LEU A 1026 11.61 -3.31 10.04
N TYR A 1027 11.24 -3.01 8.79
CA TYR A 1027 11.66 -3.71 7.58
C TYR A 1027 12.28 -2.71 6.60
N ALA A 1028 13.46 -3.02 6.05
CA ALA A 1028 14.12 -2.14 5.10
C ALA A 1028 13.42 -2.15 3.72
N LYS A 1029 13.23 -0.99 3.09
CA LYS A 1029 12.78 -0.90 1.69
C LYS A 1029 13.96 -0.60 0.77
N TRP A 1030 13.91 -1.17 -0.43
CA TRP A 1030 14.99 -1.19 -1.40
C TRP A 1030 14.48 -0.73 -2.76
N GLU A 1031 15.22 0.16 -3.41
CA GLU A 1031 15.06 0.48 -4.83
C GLU A 1031 16.24 -0.11 -5.61
N LYS A 1032 16.00 -0.63 -6.81
CA LYS A 1032 17.06 -1.25 -7.62
C LYS A 1032 17.95 -0.15 -8.22
N ALA A 1033 19.28 -0.29 -8.10
CA ALA A 1033 20.20 0.64 -8.75
C ALA A 1033 20.28 0.34 -10.25
N ASP A 1034 20.03 1.34 -11.09
CA ASP A 1034 20.13 1.19 -12.54
C ASP A 1034 21.59 1.12 -13.00
N HIS A 1035 21.92 0.08 -13.78
CA HIS A 1035 23.22 -0.09 -14.39
C HIS A 1035 23.37 0.81 -15.61
N GLN A 1036 24.12 1.91 -15.48
CA GLN A 1036 24.84 2.47 -16.62
C GLN A 1036 26.17 1.73 -16.79
N ASP A 1037 26.41 1.24 -18.02
CA ASP A 1037 27.71 0.69 -18.42
C ASP A 1037 28.78 1.78 -18.36
N SER A 1038 29.88 1.51 -17.63
CA SER A 1038 31.02 2.41 -17.57
C SER A 1038 32.17 1.88 -18.42
N SER A 1039 32.76 2.73 -19.28
CA SER A 1039 34.10 2.46 -19.81
C SER A 1039 34.99 3.71 -19.84
N THR A 1040 36.03 3.64 -19.00
CA THR A 1040 37.31 4.36 -19.06
C THR A 1040 37.32 5.90 -18.93
N GLY A 1041 37.88 6.39 -17.81
CA GLY A 1041 38.19 7.81 -17.61
C GLY A 1041 38.75 8.13 -16.22
N ASN A 1042 39.92 7.62 -15.88
CA ASN A 1042 40.54 7.80 -14.56
C ASN A 1042 41.14 9.22 -14.39
N THR A 1043 40.59 10.08 -13.53
CA THR A 1043 41.32 11.17 -12.84
C THR A 1043 40.63 11.57 -11.53
N ASN A 1044 41.42 12.04 -10.58
CA ASN A 1044 41.02 12.34 -9.21
C ASN A 1044 40.21 13.63 -9.03
N ASP A 1045 39.65 13.73 -7.83
CA ASP A 1045 39.29 14.93 -7.06
C ASP A 1045 38.05 15.75 -7.45
N LYS A 1046 37.17 15.86 -6.44
CA LYS A 1046 36.67 17.10 -5.83
C LYS A 1046 36.66 18.35 -6.74
N ASP A 1047 35.46 18.90 -6.93
CA ASP A 1047 35.14 20.12 -6.19
C ASP A 1047 33.64 20.43 -6.18
N ASN A 1048 33.10 20.64 -4.98
CA ASN A 1048 31.81 21.27 -4.77
C ASN A 1048 31.97 22.78 -4.98
N LYS A 1049 31.74 23.27 -6.20
CA LYS A 1049 31.63 24.72 -6.45
C LYS A 1049 30.23 25.23 -6.20
N ASN A 1050 29.96 25.51 -4.93
CA ASN A 1050 28.87 26.39 -4.52
C ASN A 1050 29.45 27.74 -4.08
N ASN A 1051 29.28 28.76 -4.92
CA ASN A 1051 29.30 30.18 -4.57
C ASN A 1051 28.86 30.93 -5.84
N SER A 1052 28.04 31.96 -5.85
CA SER A 1052 27.18 32.61 -4.86
C SER A 1052 26.77 33.91 -5.54
N ASP A 1053 25.49 34.26 -5.44
CA ASP A 1053 24.95 35.61 -5.31
C ASP A 1053 25.85 36.82 -5.62
N LYS A 1054 25.30 37.71 -6.46
CA LYS A 1054 25.12 39.11 -6.03
C LYS A 1054 23.91 39.74 -6.71
N ASN A 1055 22.84 39.86 -5.93
CA ASN A 1055 21.67 40.66 -6.26
C ASN A 1055 21.93 42.14 -5.93
N GLY A 1056 21.21 43.04 -6.61
CA GLY A 1056 21.03 44.43 -6.20
C GLY A 1056 21.93 45.47 -6.90
N ASN A 1057 21.34 46.24 -7.81
CA ASN A 1057 20.86 47.55 -7.37
C ASN A 1057 19.69 48.10 -8.20
N THR A 1058 18.81 48.85 -7.53
CA THR A 1058 17.62 49.52 -8.06
C THR A 1058 17.90 50.94 -8.56
N GLY A 1059 17.00 51.46 -9.41
CA GLY A 1059 16.79 52.91 -9.59
C GLY A 1059 17.46 53.52 -10.82
N GLY A 1060 16.69 54.28 -11.62
CA GLY A 1060 17.17 54.89 -12.87
C GLY A 1060 16.83 56.38 -13.00
N THR A 1061 17.36 57.00 -14.07
CA THR A 1061 16.93 58.29 -14.66
C THR A 1061 17.60 58.38 -16.05
N VAL A 1062 16.87 58.41 -17.19
CA VAL A 1062 16.16 59.56 -17.83
C VAL A 1062 17.07 60.47 -18.68
N SER A 1063 16.54 60.87 -19.86
CA SER A 1063 17.09 61.74 -20.93
C SER A 1063 18.08 61.09 -21.91
N GLY A 1064 18.07 61.35 -23.23
CA GLY A 1064 17.08 62.06 -24.08
C GLY A 1064 17.73 62.84 -25.24
N ASN A 1065 17.21 62.73 -26.47
CA ASN A 1065 17.02 63.85 -27.41
C ASN A 1065 16.47 63.46 -28.80
N SER A 1066 15.76 64.41 -29.41
CA SER A 1066 15.08 64.31 -30.71
C SER A 1066 15.95 64.74 -31.90
N ALA A 1067 15.55 64.33 -33.12
CA ALA A 1067 15.03 65.21 -34.20
C ALA A 1067 15.50 64.80 -35.61
N GLY A 1068 14.57 64.73 -36.57
CA GLY A 1068 14.87 64.46 -37.99
C GLY A 1068 13.65 64.06 -38.84
N SER A 1069 12.74 64.99 -39.11
CA SER A 1069 11.56 64.83 -40.01
C SER A 1069 11.96 64.96 -41.50
N PRO A 1070 11.06 64.90 -42.54
CA PRO A 1070 9.57 64.75 -42.50
C PRO A 1070 8.90 63.88 -43.60
N SER A 1071 7.55 63.83 -43.51
CA SER A 1071 6.50 63.74 -44.56
C SER A 1071 5.98 62.38 -45.14
N ASP A 1072 4.65 62.23 -44.92
CA ASP A 1072 3.57 61.73 -45.79
C ASP A 1072 3.26 60.23 -46.07
N LYS A 1073 2.17 59.79 -45.40
CA LYS A 1073 0.92 59.17 -45.91
C LYS A 1073 0.81 57.74 -46.48
N ASN A 1074 -0.02 56.97 -45.76
CA ASN A 1074 -1.17 56.14 -46.18
C ASN A 1074 -1.04 54.73 -46.80
N THR A 1075 -1.84 53.83 -46.18
CA THR A 1075 -2.65 52.70 -46.72
C THR A 1075 -2.01 51.44 -47.32
N GLU A 1076 -2.21 50.35 -46.58
CA GLU A 1076 -2.80 49.04 -46.98
C GLU A 1076 -2.15 48.06 -48.00
N THR A 1077 -2.36 46.78 -47.66
CA THR A 1077 -2.48 45.56 -48.50
C THR A 1077 -1.26 44.86 -49.14
N LYS A 1078 -1.00 43.64 -48.60
CA LYS A 1078 -0.90 42.31 -49.26
C LYS A 1078 0.11 42.02 -50.39
N THR A 1079 0.39 40.69 -50.51
CA THR A 1079 0.84 39.92 -51.71
C THR A 1079 2.24 40.26 -52.23
N GLU A 1080 3.06 39.37 -52.80
CA GLU A 1080 3.18 37.90 -52.96
C GLU A 1080 4.45 37.68 -53.83
N GLY A 1081 4.94 36.45 -53.98
CA GLY A 1081 5.60 36.04 -55.23
C GLY A 1081 7.14 36.08 -55.33
N GLY A 1082 7.74 34.89 -55.22
CA GLY A 1082 8.31 34.27 -56.44
C GLY A 1082 9.80 34.44 -56.79
N ASN A 1083 10.62 33.52 -56.25
CA ASN A 1083 11.44 32.54 -57.00
C ASN A 1083 12.52 33.00 -58.05
N GLY A 1084 13.74 32.44 -58.02
CA GLY A 1084 14.79 32.87 -58.99
C GLY A 1084 16.21 32.26 -59.02
N ASN A 1085 16.45 31.02 -58.56
CA ASN A 1085 17.44 30.01 -59.03
C ASN A 1085 18.83 30.37 -59.68
N ALA A 1086 19.93 29.71 -59.20
CA ALA A 1086 20.83 28.79 -59.98
C ALA A 1086 22.40 28.91 -59.88
N GLY A 1087 23.06 27.89 -59.31
CA GLY A 1087 24.39 27.31 -59.70
C GLY A 1087 25.71 27.93 -59.17
N LYS A 1088 26.85 27.21 -59.01
CA LYS A 1088 27.15 25.76 -59.15
C LYS A 1088 28.58 25.37 -58.63
N GLY A 1089 28.70 24.41 -57.69
CA GLY A 1089 29.83 23.44 -57.48
C GLY A 1089 31.24 23.93 -57.01
N THR A 1090 32.12 23.14 -56.36
CA THR A 1090 32.16 21.76 -55.77
C THR A 1090 33.41 21.70 -54.84
N GLU A 1091 33.35 21.37 -53.53
CA GLU A 1091 33.35 20.02 -52.87
C GLU A 1091 34.72 19.29 -52.78
N PRO A 1092 34.96 18.31 -51.85
CA PRO A 1092 34.19 17.89 -50.66
C PRO A 1092 35.01 17.61 -49.36
N VAL A 1093 34.36 17.51 -48.19
CA VAL A 1093 34.49 16.48 -47.11
C VAL A 1093 33.32 16.67 -46.08
N ILE A 1094 32.78 15.57 -45.55
CA ILE A 1094 31.51 15.39 -44.78
C ILE A 1094 31.73 15.69 -43.26
N GLN A 1095 31.01 16.61 -42.57
CA GLN A 1095 29.63 16.61 -41.99
C GLN A 1095 29.41 15.65 -40.79
N THR A 1096 29.24 16.13 -39.52
CA THR A 1096 28.04 16.71 -38.81
C THR A 1096 26.94 15.67 -38.47
N GLY A 1097 26.12 15.78 -37.42
CA GLY A 1097 25.87 16.84 -36.41
C GLY A 1097 24.38 16.83 -35.98
N HIS A 1098 24.03 17.36 -34.80
CA HIS A 1098 22.66 17.37 -34.25
C HIS A 1098 21.63 18.16 -35.10
N ALA A 1099 20.33 17.83 -34.97
CA ALA A 1099 19.22 18.80 -34.87
C ALA A 1099 17.86 18.16 -34.48
N SER A 1100 17.06 18.88 -33.68
CA SER A 1100 15.58 18.85 -33.58
C SER A 1100 15.01 20.00 -34.47
N PRO A 1101 13.70 20.41 -34.58
CA PRO A 1101 12.44 19.99 -33.91
C PRO A 1101 11.10 20.06 -34.74
N PHE A 1102 9.95 19.85 -34.04
CA PHE A 1102 8.58 20.45 -34.19
C PHE A 1102 7.54 20.14 -35.32
N ILE A 1103 6.37 19.58 -34.89
CA ILE A 1103 4.92 19.93 -35.17
C ILE A 1103 4.21 19.72 -36.56
N LEU A 1104 3.14 18.89 -36.62
CA LEU A 1104 1.66 19.22 -36.73
C LEU A 1104 0.78 18.05 -37.29
N LEU A 1105 -0.53 18.07 -36.98
CA LEU A 1105 -1.65 17.13 -37.24
C LEU A 1105 -1.93 16.63 -38.69
N ALA A 1106 -2.50 15.41 -38.85
CA ALA A 1106 -3.85 15.18 -39.43
C ALA A 1106 -4.39 13.71 -39.39
N ALA A 1107 -5.69 13.60 -39.15
CA ALA A 1107 -6.66 12.50 -38.97
C ALA A 1107 -6.74 11.22 -39.86
N LEU A 1108 -7.29 10.15 -39.22
CA LEU A 1108 -8.19 9.06 -39.70
C LEU A 1108 -7.74 7.96 -40.70
N GLY A 1109 -8.03 6.68 -40.37
CA GLY A 1109 -8.14 5.56 -41.34
C GLY A 1109 -7.91 4.14 -40.78
N LEU A 1110 -8.94 3.26 -40.82
CA LEU A 1110 -8.94 1.87 -40.32
C LEU A 1110 -8.10 0.84 -41.12
N CYS A 1111 -7.79 -0.28 -40.44
CA CYS A 1111 -7.64 -1.67 -40.93
C CYS A 1111 -6.50 -2.09 -41.89
N GLY A 1112 -5.85 -3.22 -41.54
CA GLY A 1112 -5.73 -4.35 -42.47
C GLY A 1112 -4.35 -4.83 -42.97
N VAL A 1113 -3.79 -5.85 -42.29
CA VAL A 1113 -3.41 -7.15 -42.91
C VAL A 1113 -2.35 -7.21 -44.05
N VAL A 1114 -1.15 -7.71 -43.68
CA VAL A 1114 -0.34 -8.77 -44.34
C VAL A 1114 0.56 -8.49 -45.59
N LEU A 1115 1.83 -8.92 -45.42
CA LEU A 1115 2.86 -9.45 -46.37
C LEU A 1115 2.82 -9.07 -47.87
N ALA A 1116 3.97 -8.65 -48.44
CA ALA A 1116 4.94 -9.59 -49.06
C ALA A 1116 6.06 -8.94 -49.91
N ALA A 1117 7.14 -9.73 -50.07
CA ALA A 1117 8.05 -9.82 -51.23
C ALA A 1117 9.06 -8.70 -51.56
N ALA A 1118 10.32 -9.01 -51.27
CA ALA A 1118 11.53 -8.33 -51.72
C ALA A 1118 11.89 -8.56 -53.21
N SER A 1119 12.72 -7.67 -53.77
CA SER A 1119 13.78 -7.99 -54.75
C SER A 1119 14.77 -6.79 -54.81
N VAL A 1120 16.02 -6.87 -54.35
CA VAL A 1120 17.20 -7.64 -54.80
C VAL A 1120 17.90 -7.04 -56.03
N LEU A 1121 19.14 -6.54 -55.83
CA LEU A 1121 20.39 -6.75 -56.62
C LEU A 1121 21.44 -5.69 -56.16
N GLU A 1122 22.43 -6.06 -55.34
CA GLU A 1122 23.82 -6.44 -55.69
C GLU A 1122 24.71 -5.30 -56.24
N GLY A 1123 25.97 -5.10 -55.81
CA GLY A 1123 26.75 -5.74 -54.74
C GLY A 1123 28.28 -5.55 -54.88
N LYS A 1124 29.06 -6.06 -53.89
CA LYS A 1124 30.54 -6.19 -53.84
C LYS A 1124 31.33 -4.87 -53.61
N LYS A 1125 32.50 -4.85 -52.93
CA LYS A 1125 33.54 -5.91 -52.82
C LYS A 1125 34.35 -5.83 -51.51
N ILE A 1126 35.08 -6.91 -51.19
CA ILE A 1126 35.84 -7.17 -49.94
C ILE A 1126 37.37 -7.21 -50.21
N CYS A 1127 38.16 -7.09 -49.13
CA CYS A 1127 39.61 -7.33 -48.94
C CYS A 1127 40.60 -6.17 -49.23
N PRO A 1128 41.74 -6.12 -48.50
CA PRO A 1128 42.15 -7.00 -47.39
C PRO A 1128 41.52 -6.62 -46.05
#